data_AF-A0AAE4WIE1-F1
#
_entry.id   AF-A0AAE4WIE1-F1
#
_cell.length_a   1.000
_cell.length_b   1.000
_cell.length_c   1.000
_cell.angle_alpha   90.00
_cell.angle_beta   90.00
_cell.angle_gamma   90.00
#
_symmetry.space_group_name_H-M   'P 1'
#
loop_
_entity.id
_entity.type
_entity.pdbx_description
1 polymer ?
#
loop_
_entity_poly.entity_id
_entity_poly.type
_entity_poly.pdbx_seq_one_letter_code
_entity_poly.pdbx_strand_id
1 'polypeptide(L)'
;MTASKVFLAVIPATTMIVVVVLMPGVEHWLAAFGKTAQAKLMLGRIGLALPYAIAAAIGTIFLFAANGAVGIKAAGWGVFSGNGVAILIALLREGVRLAGIAGEIPEGQSVLGYVDPATMLGASTTFLAGVFALRVAMKGNAAFAKAAPRRIGGKRAVHGEADWMKVQEAAKLFPDPGGVVVGERYRVDRDSVAAVSFRADDPSTWGAGGKSPLLCFDGSFGSSHGIVFAGSGGFKTTSVTVPTALKWGGGLVVLDPSSEVAPMVSEHRRKAGRKVIILDPSTSGIGFNALDWIGRHGSTKEEDIVAVATWIMTDNPRSASARDDFFRASAMQLLTALIADVCLSGHTDEEDQTLRRVRKNLSEPEPQLRARLTKIYEQSESDFVKENVSVFVNMTPETFSGVYANAVKETHWLSYPNYAALVSGDSFSTDDLADGGTDIFIALDLKVLEAHPGLARVVIGSLLNAIYNRNGDVKGRALFLLDEVARLGYLRILETARDAGRKYGITLTMIFQSIGQMREAYGGRDATSKWFESASWISFAAINDPDTADYISKRCGDTTVEVDQTNRSSGMKGSSRSRSRQLSRRPLMLPHEVLRMRADEQIVFTSGNPPLRCGRAIWFRRKDMSASVGENRFHKQITEGVKSYKAAPTTDTEAT
;
A
#
# COMPACT_ATOMS: atom_id res chain seq x y z
N MET A 1 -18.38 13.76 -17.14
CA MET A 1 -17.45 14.84 -16.72
C MET A 1 -18.19 15.72 -15.73
N THR A 2 -17.56 16.17 -14.64
CA THR A 2 -18.21 17.09 -13.69
C THR A 2 -18.37 18.48 -14.32
N ALA A 3 -19.43 19.22 -13.98
CA ALA A 3 -19.71 20.56 -14.54
C ALA A 3 -18.50 21.51 -14.44
N SER A 4 -17.78 21.48 -13.32
CA SER A 4 -16.54 22.25 -13.12
C SER A 4 -15.44 21.95 -14.17
N LYS A 5 -15.30 20.69 -14.63
CA LYS A 5 -14.32 20.33 -15.68
C LYS A 5 -14.73 20.84 -17.05
N VAL A 6 -16.04 20.88 -17.33
CA VAL A 6 -16.58 21.47 -18.56
C VAL A 6 -16.31 22.97 -18.57
N PHE A 7 -16.63 23.67 -17.49
CA PHE A 7 -16.34 25.10 -17.35
C PHE A 7 -14.85 25.43 -17.54
N LEU A 8 -13.96 24.68 -16.89
CA LEU A 8 -12.51 24.87 -17.01
C LEU A 8 -11.99 24.63 -18.43
N ALA A 9 -12.63 23.78 -19.24
CA ALA A 9 -12.25 23.55 -20.64
C ALA A 9 -12.87 24.58 -21.59
N VAL A 10 -14.14 24.94 -21.40
CA VAL A 10 -14.92 25.73 -22.36
C VAL A 10 -14.66 27.23 -22.24
N ILE A 11 -14.62 27.78 -21.02
CA ILE A 11 -14.43 29.22 -20.79
C ILE A 11 -13.15 29.74 -21.46
N PRO A 12 -11.95 29.19 -21.21
CA PRO A 12 -10.74 29.75 -21.80
C PRO A 12 -10.75 29.66 -23.32
N ALA A 13 -11.21 28.54 -23.89
CA ALA A 13 -11.33 28.38 -25.33
C ALA A 13 -12.25 29.44 -25.94
N THR A 14 -13.44 29.62 -25.35
CA THR A 14 -14.45 30.56 -25.84
C THR A 14 -13.96 32.00 -25.75
N THR A 15 -13.39 32.41 -24.61
CA THR A 15 -12.86 33.77 -24.42
C THR A 15 -11.75 34.07 -25.43
N MET A 16 -10.85 33.13 -25.68
CA MET A 16 -9.80 33.29 -26.70
C MET A 16 -10.38 33.47 -28.10
N ILE A 17 -11.38 32.65 -28.47
CA ILE A 17 -12.04 32.73 -29.79
C ILE A 17 -12.77 34.06 -29.94
N VAL A 18 -13.52 34.49 -28.92
CA VAL A 18 -14.24 35.77 -28.90
C VAL A 18 -13.29 36.94 -29.16
N VAL A 19 -12.12 36.95 -28.53
CA VAL A 19 -11.09 37.99 -28.74
C VAL A 19 -10.61 38.03 -30.19
N VAL A 20 -10.30 36.88 -30.78
CA VAL A 20 -9.83 36.82 -32.18
C VAL A 20 -10.92 37.22 -33.17
N VAL A 21 -12.18 36.89 -32.88
CA VAL A 21 -13.34 37.20 -33.74
C VAL A 21 -13.78 38.65 -33.64
N LEU A 22 -13.74 39.28 -32.46
CA LEU A 22 -14.27 40.63 -32.22
C LEU A 22 -13.24 41.76 -32.35
N MET A 23 -11.93 41.47 -32.31
CA MET A 23 -10.88 42.48 -32.49
C MET A 23 -10.42 42.82 -33.94
N PRO A 24 -11.00 42.30 -35.04
CA PRO A 24 -10.70 42.84 -36.38
C PRO A 24 -11.00 44.34 -36.47
N GLY A 25 -10.15 45.09 -37.18
CA GLY A 25 -10.27 46.56 -37.34
C GLY A 25 -9.48 47.36 -36.30
N VAL A 26 -8.91 46.71 -35.27
CA VAL A 26 -8.03 47.35 -34.29
C VAL A 26 -6.73 47.85 -34.95
N GLU A 27 -6.30 47.23 -36.04
CA GLU A 27 -5.21 47.68 -36.90
C GLU A 27 -5.44 49.08 -37.48
N HIS A 28 -6.67 49.43 -37.86
CA HIS A 28 -7.00 50.78 -38.36
C HIS A 28 -7.00 51.81 -37.24
N TRP A 29 -7.54 51.43 -36.08
CA TRP A 29 -7.56 52.28 -34.89
C TRP A 29 -6.14 52.56 -34.37
N LEU A 30 -5.29 51.53 -34.27
CA LEU A 30 -3.89 51.68 -33.87
C LEU A 30 -3.08 52.48 -34.89
N ALA A 31 -3.28 52.23 -36.19
CA ALA A 31 -2.60 52.99 -37.23
C ALA A 31 -2.93 54.49 -37.18
N ALA A 32 -4.12 54.88 -36.70
CA ALA A 32 -4.51 56.29 -36.58
C ALA A 32 -3.63 57.11 -35.62
N PHE A 33 -2.96 56.46 -34.66
CA PHE A 33 -2.03 57.12 -33.73
C PHE A 33 -0.65 57.41 -34.36
N GLY A 34 -0.35 56.88 -35.54
CA GLY A 34 0.90 57.10 -36.25
C GLY A 34 0.96 58.49 -36.89
N LYS A 35 1.93 59.32 -36.48
CA LYS A 35 2.15 60.66 -37.05
C LYS A 35 2.91 60.65 -38.40
N THR A 36 3.59 59.56 -38.72
CA THR A 36 4.35 59.36 -39.98
C THR A 36 3.87 58.12 -40.71
N ALA A 37 4.06 58.06 -42.04
CA ALA A 37 3.63 56.90 -42.85
C ALA A 37 4.23 55.57 -42.34
N GLN A 38 5.50 55.60 -41.95
CA GLN A 38 6.19 54.44 -41.37
C GLN A 38 5.61 54.06 -40.00
N ALA A 39 5.25 55.02 -39.15
CA ALA A 39 4.60 54.77 -37.87
C ALA A 39 3.19 54.17 -38.04
N LYS A 40 2.41 54.65 -39.02
CA LYS A 40 1.08 54.08 -39.33
C LYS A 40 1.17 52.62 -39.78
N LEU A 41 2.12 52.29 -40.66
CA LEU A 41 2.38 50.92 -41.09
C LEU A 41 2.82 50.01 -39.94
N MET A 42 3.71 50.49 -39.08
CA MET A 42 4.17 49.74 -37.91
C MET A 42 3.03 49.47 -36.93
N LEU A 43 2.22 50.48 -36.60
CA LEU A 43 1.09 50.35 -35.67
C LEU A 43 -0.04 49.49 -36.25
N GLY A 44 -0.29 49.58 -37.56
CA GLY A 44 -1.24 48.69 -38.24
C GLY A 44 -0.80 47.23 -38.19
N ARG A 45 0.49 46.94 -38.45
CA ARG A 45 1.06 45.59 -38.28
C ARG A 45 0.94 45.09 -36.84
N ILE A 46 1.20 45.94 -35.84
CA ILE A 46 0.98 45.59 -34.44
C ILE A 46 -0.49 45.21 -34.20
N GLY A 47 -1.44 45.97 -34.75
CA GLY A 47 -2.86 45.66 -34.64
C GLY A 47 -3.29 44.36 -35.30
N LEU A 48 -2.65 43.94 -36.40
CA LEU A 48 -2.90 42.63 -37.02
C LEU A 48 -2.44 41.47 -36.14
N ALA A 49 -1.31 41.62 -35.43
CA ALA A 49 -0.79 40.59 -34.53
C ALA A 49 -1.50 40.55 -33.17
N LEU A 50 -2.08 41.68 -32.75
CA LEU A 50 -2.58 41.90 -31.39
C LEU A 50 -3.70 40.93 -30.94
N PRO A 51 -4.74 40.61 -31.75
CA PRO A 51 -5.81 39.70 -31.34
C PRO A 51 -5.28 38.31 -30.99
N TYR A 52 -4.32 37.81 -31.78
CA TYR A 52 -3.69 36.51 -31.56
C TYR A 52 -2.78 36.52 -30.32
N ALA A 53 -2.02 37.60 -30.14
CA ALA A 53 -1.17 37.77 -28.95
C ALA A 53 -1.99 37.86 -27.65
N ILE A 54 -3.10 38.59 -27.66
CA ILE A 54 -4.01 38.70 -26.51
C ILE A 54 -4.69 37.35 -26.23
N ALA A 55 -5.17 36.65 -27.26
CA ALA A 55 -5.74 35.32 -27.08
C ALA A 55 -4.73 34.34 -26.47
N ALA A 56 -3.50 34.30 -26.99
CA ALA A 56 -2.42 33.49 -26.43
C ALA A 56 -2.10 33.87 -24.96
N ALA A 57 -2.10 35.16 -24.63
CA ALA A 57 -1.88 35.66 -23.28
C ALA A 57 -3.01 35.24 -22.33
N ILE A 58 -4.28 35.41 -22.71
CA ILE A 58 -5.45 35.00 -21.92
C ILE A 58 -5.39 33.50 -21.63
N GLY A 59 -5.14 32.68 -22.66
CA GLY A 59 -5.00 31.24 -22.49
C GLY A 59 -3.89 30.89 -21.49
N THR A 60 -2.73 31.53 -21.62
CA THR A 60 -1.60 31.30 -20.71
C THR A 60 -1.91 31.73 -19.28
N ILE A 61 -2.50 32.92 -19.08
CA ILE A 61 -2.92 33.43 -17.75
C ILE A 61 -3.91 32.45 -17.10
N PHE A 62 -4.88 31.94 -17.87
CA PHE A 62 -5.86 30.98 -17.36
C PHE A 62 -5.19 29.68 -16.88
N LEU A 63 -4.19 29.17 -17.61
CA LEU A 63 -3.43 27.99 -17.18
C LEU A 63 -2.67 28.25 -15.87
N PHE A 64 -2.04 29.41 -15.71
CA PHE A 64 -1.36 29.77 -14.46
C PHE A 64 -2.33 29.99 -13.31
N ALA A 65 -3.50 30.58 -13.55
CA ALA A 65 -4.54 30.76 -12.55
C ALA A 65 -5.16 29.43 -12.10
N ALA A 66 -5.25 28.45 -13.02
CA ALA A 66 -5.75 27.10 -12.73
C ALA A 66 -4.67 26.15 -12.16
N ASN A 67 -3.42 26.61 -12.00
CA ASN A 67 -2.35 25.77 -11.47
C ASN A 67 -2.66 25.31 -10.04
N GLY A 68 -2.61 24.00 -9.81
CA GLY A 68 -3.01 23.35 -8.55
C GLY A 68 -4.44 22.78 -8.57
N ALA A 69 -5.28 23.15 -9.54
CA ALA A 69 -6.65 22.62 -9.63
C ALA A 69 -6.69 21.17 -10.12
N VAL A 70 -7.66 20.38 -9.62
CA VAL A 70 -7.91 18.99 -10.06
C VAL A 70 -8.25 18.91 -11.56
N GLY A 71 -8.89 19.96 -12.09
CA GLY A 71 -9.30 20.07 -13.49
C GLY A 71 -8.24 20.66 -14.44
N ILE A 72 -7.00 20.87 -14.02
CA ILE A 72 -5.97 21.55 -14.82
C ILE A 72 -5.75 20.93 -16.22
N LYS A 73 -5.88 19.60 -16.36
CA LYS A 73 -5.75 18.94 -17.67
C LYS A 73 -6.88 19.33 -18.62
N ALA A 74 -8.10 19.55 -18.10
CA ALA A 74 -9.24 20.01 -18.88
C ALA A 74 -9.04 21.46 -19.34
N ALA A 75 -8.50 22.33 -18.46
CA ALA A 75 -8.09 23.68 -18.83
C ALA A 75 -6.98 23.69 -19.89
N GLY A 76 -6.00 22.77 -19.78
CA GLY A 76 -4.96 22.55 -20.79
C GLY A 76 -5.55 22.22 -22.17
N TRP A 77 -6.49 21.28 -22.24
CA TRP A 77 -7.20 20.95 -23.49
C TRP A 77 -8.01 22.12 -24.03
N GLY A 78 -8.71 22.85 -23.15
CA GLY A 78 -9.47 24.05 -23.54
C GLY A 78 -8.60 25.12 -24.21
N VAL A 79 -7.49 25.49 -23.56
CA VAL A 79 -6.54 26.49 -24.10
C VAL A 79 -5.84 25.98 -25.36
N PHE A 80 -5.53 24.68 -25.45
CA PHE A 80 -4.98 24.09 -26.66
C PHE A 80 -5.95 24.21 -27.84
N SER A 81 -7.22 23.84 -27.65
CA SER A 81 -8.27 24.01 -28.65
C SER A 81 -8.48 25.47 -29.04
N GLY A 82 -8.49 26.39 -28.08
CA GLY A 82 -8.60 27.83 -28.34
C GLY A 82 -7.45 28.38 -29.21
N ASN A 83 -6.20 27.96 -28.92
CA ASN A 83 -5.04 28.32 -29.75
C ASN A 83 -5.15 27.72 -31.16
N GLY A 84 -5.60 26.47 -31.28
CA GLY A 84 -5.82 25.82 -32.58
C GLY A 84 -6.82 26.57 -33.46
N VAL A 85 -7.95 26.99 -32.89
CA VAL A 85 -8.96 27.80 -33.60
C VAL A 85 -8.41 29.19 -33.96
N ALA A 86 -7.68 29.85 -33.06
CA ALA A 86 -7.07 31.14 -33.33
C ALA A 86 -6.05 31.08 -34.48
N ILE A 87 -5.23 30.03 -34.55
CA ILE A 87 -4.31 29.79 -35.68
C ILE A 87 -5.08 29.56 -36.98
N LEU A 88 -6.15 28.76 -36.94
CA LEU A 88 -6.98 28.52 -38.12
C LEU A 88 -7.60 29.82 -38.65
N ILE A 89 -8.11 30.68 -37.76
CA ILE A 89 -8.64 32.00 -38.14
C ILE A 89 -7.53 32.87 -38.76
N ALA A 90 -6.31 32.86 -38.20
CA ALA A 90 -5.18 33.60 -38.76
C ALA A 90 -4.85 33.15 -40.19
N LEU A 91 -4.78 31.83 -40.41
CA LEU A 91 -4.53 31.25 -41.73
C LEU A 91 -5.64 31.56 -42.73
N LEU A 92 -6.90 31.50 -42.31
CA LEU A 92 -8.04 31.82 -43.17
C LEU A 92 -8.05 33.31 -43.56
N ARG A 93 -7.84 34.22 -42.61
CA ARG A 93 -7.78 35.66 -42.88
C ARG A 93 -6.63 36.01 -43.82
N GLU A 94 -5.48 35.41 -43.60
CA GLU A 94 -4.33 35.60 -44.45
C GLU A 94 -4.53 34.99 -45.85
N GLY A 95 -5.17 33.82 -45.94
CA GLY A 95 -5.55 33.20 -47.21
C GLY A 95 -6.49 34.08 -48.04
N VAL A 96 -7.50 34.68 -47.40
CA VAL A 96 -8.41 35.64 -48.06
C VAL A 96 -7.65 36.88 -48.54
N ARG A 97 -6.75 37.42 -47.73
CA ARG A 97 -5.91 38.57 -48.10
C ARG A 97 -5.02 38.26 -49.30
N LEU A 98 -4.35 37.10 -49.28
CA LEU A 98 -3.47 36.64 -50.35
C LEU A 98 -4.24 36.36 -51.64
N ALA A 99 -5.44 35.77 -51.56
CA ALA A 99 -6.31 35.56 -52.72
C ALA A 99 -6.75 36.89 -53.36
N GLY A 100 -6.99 37.93 -52.55
CA GLY A 100 -7.35 39.26 -53.04
C GLY A 100 -6.23 39.98 -53.81
N ILE A 101 -4.96 39.70 -53.50
CA ILE A 101 -3.79 40.30 -54.19
C ILE A 101 -3.20 39.39 -55.27
N ALA A 102 -3.68 38.15 -55.42
CA ALA A 102 -3.09 37.15 -56.31
C ALA A 102 -3.07 37.59 -57.78
N GLY A 103 -4.00 38.44 -58.21
CA GLY A 103 -4.05 38.99 -59.58
C GLY A 103 -3.09 40.15 -59.84
N GLU A 104 -2.45 40.70 -58.80
CA GLU A 104 -1.53 41.86 -58.89
C GLU A 104 -0.04 41.45 -58.78
N ILE A 105 0.23 40.15 -58.62
CA ILE A 105 1.59 39.63 -58.41
C ILE A 105 2.27 39.35 -59.77
N PRO A 106 3.51 39.83 -60.00
CA PRO A 106 4.24 39.59 -61.25
C PRO A 106 4.44 38.09 -61.56
N GLU A 107 4.36 37.72 -62.84
CA GLU A 107 4.57 36.34 -63.30
C GLU A 107 5.94 35.80 -62.86
N GLY A 108 5.94 34.64 -62.19
CA GLY A 108 7.14 33.98 -61.66
C GLY A 108 7.38 34.14 -60.15
N GLN A 109 6.58 34.94 -59.44
CA GLN A 109 6.64 35.05 -57.98
C GLN A 109 5.51 34.28 -57.29
N SER A 110 5.83 33.60 -56.17
CA SER A 110 4.83 32.85 -55.39
C SER A 110 4.02 33.79 -54.51
N VAL A 111 2.70 33.59 -54.48
CA VAL A 111 1.76 34.30 -53.59
C VAL A 111 2.14 34.14 -52.11
N LEU A 112 2.79 33.03 -51.75
CA LEU A 112 3.27 32.78 -50.38
C LEU A 112 4.45 33.69 -49.98
N GLY A 113 5.14 34.32 -50.93
CA GLY A 113 6.20 35.30 -50.65
C GLY A 113 5.68 36.61 -50.07
N TYR A 114 4.37 36.86 -50.19
CA TYR A 114 3.71 38.08 -49.73
C TYR A 114 2.99 37.92 -48.39
N VAL A 115 3.20 36.81 -47.68
CA VAL A 115 2.60 36.55 -46.37
C VAL A 115 2.96 37.67 -45.39
N ASP A 116 1.97 38.20 -44.67
CA ASP A 116 2.17 39.30 -43.74
C ASP A 116 2.98 38.84 -42.51
N PRO A 117 4.17 39.42 -42.26
CA PRO A 117 5.01 39.01 -41.14
C PRO A 117 4.34 39.20 -39.77
N ALA A 118 3.41 40.16 -39.64
CA ALA A 118 2.76 40.41 -38.36
C ALA A 118 1.70 39.35 -38.01
N THR A 119 0.93 38.92 -39.01
CA THR A 119 0.01 37.78 -38.88
C THR A 119 0.77 36.49 -38.58
N MET A 120 1.93 36.27 -39.22
CA MET A 120 2.82 35.16 -38.88
C MET A 120 3.33 35.22 -37.45
N LEU A 121 3.74 36.40 -36.95
CA LEU A 121 4.18 36.58 -35.56
C LEU A 121 3.06 36.28 -34.56
N GLY A 122 1.83 36.74 -34.84
CA GLY A 122 0.64 36.44 -34.05
C GLY A 122 0.32 34.94 -34.02
N ALA A 123 0.31 34.27 -35.18
CA ALA A 123 0.10 32.83 -35.29
C ALA A 123 1.20 32.04 -34.55
N SER A 124 2.47 32.46 -34.66
CA SER A 124 3.61 31.84 -33.98
C SER A 124 3.50 31.95 -32.46
N THR A 125 3.04 33.10 -31.94
CA THR A 125 2.83 33.32 -30.50
C THR A 125 1.73 32.40 -29.97
N THR A 126 0.65 32.27 -30.72
CA THR A 126 -0.47 31.37 -30.45
C THR A 126 -0.03 29.90 -30.50
N PHE A 127 0.84 29.55 -31.45
CA PHE A 127 1.41 28.21 -31.55
C PHE A 127 2.27 27.86 -30.33
N LEU A 128 3.16 28.75 -29.89
CA LEU A 128 3.98 28.53 -28.70
C LEU A 128 3.12 28.38 -27.43
N ALA A 129 2.09 29.21 -27.27
CA ALA A 129 1.13 29.08 -26.19
C ALA A 129 0.34 27.76 -26.28
N GLY A 130 -0.01 27.33 -27.49
CA GLY A 130 -0.62 26.03 -27.77
C GLY A 130 0.27 24.85 -27.37
N VAL A 131 1.57 24.89 -27.70
CA VAL A 131 2.54 23.86 -27.28
C VAL A 131 2.63 23.77 -25.75
N PHE A 132 2.66 24.92 -25.07
CA PHE A 132 2.61 24.94 -23.61
C PHE A 132 1.29 24.39 -23.06
N ALA A 133 0.15 24.76 -23.64
CA ALA A 133 -1.16 24.25 -23.26
C ALA A 133 -1.30 22.74 -23.45
N LEU A 134 -0.76 22.19 -24.55
CA LEU A 134 -0.69 20.75 -24.80
C LEU A 134 0.16 20.05 -23.74
N ARG A 135 1.31 20.64 -23.38
CA ARG A 135 2.13 20.14 -22.27
C ARG A 135 1.35 20.10 -20.96
N VAL A 136 0.54 21.12 -20.65
CA VAL A 136 -0.35 21.15 -19.47
C VAL A 136 -1.48 20.12 -19.59
N ALA A 137 -2.09 19.95 -20.76
CA ALA A 137 -3.14 18.96 -21.00
C ALA A 137 -2.66 17.53 -20.72
N MET A 138 -1.42 17.21 -21.12
CA MET A 138 -0.81 15.90 -20.91
C MET A 138 -0.29 15.73 -19.47
N LYS A 139 0.53 16.66 -18.98
CA LYS A 139 1.27 16.53 -17.71
C LYS A 139 0.55 17.13 -16.49
N GLY A 140 -0.55 17.85 -16.68
CA GLY A 140 -1.27 18.55 -15.62
C GLY A 140 -0.37 19.54 -14.87
N ASN A 141 -0.49 19.57 -13.53
CA ASN A 141 0.29 20.47 -12.67
C ASN A 141 1.82 20.27 -12.78
N ALA A 142 2.29 19.10 -13.25
CA ALA A 142 3.71 18.86 -13.48
C ALA A 142 4.28 19.60 -14.71
N ALA A 143 3.44 20.28 -15.50
CA ALA A 143 3.89 21.11 -16.61
C ALA A 143 4.56 22.42 -16.14
N PHE A 144 4.17 22.93 -14.96
CA PHE A 144 4.70 24.16 -14.38
C PHE A 144 6.05 23.91 -13.68
N ALA A 145 6.92 24.92 -13.68
CA ALA A 145 8.17 24.85 -12.95
C ALA A 145 7.88 24.78 -11.44
N LYS A 146 8.31 23.69 -10.79
CA LYS A 146 8.31 23.62 -9.33
C LYS A 146 9.44 24.51 -8.80
N ALA A 147 9.18 25.31 -7.76
CA ALA A 147 10.20 26.01 -7.00
C ALA A 147 11.04 25.06 -6.11
N ALA A 148 11.33 23.85 -6.61
CA ALA A 148 12.14 22.87 -5.92
C ALA A 148 13.61 23.05 -6.32
N PRO A 149 14.56 22.95 -5.36
CA PRO A 149 15.98 23.01 -5.67
C PRO A 149 16.36 21.96 -6.72
N ARG A 150 17.21 22.34 -7.68
CA ARG A 150 17.65 21.41 -8.73
C ARG A 150 18.59 20.37 -8.10
N ARG A 151 18.25 19.09 -8.22
CA ARG A 151 19.12 17.99 -7.78
C ARG A 151 20.29 17.82 -8.74
N ILE A 152 21.47 17.58 -8.19
CA ILE A 152 22.72 17.38 -8.91
C ILE A 152 23.19 15.94 -8.67
N GLY A 153 23.59 15.25 -9.74
CA GLY A 153 24.09 13.87 -9.71
C GLY A 153 25.53 13.76 -10.22
N GLY A 154 26.12 12.56 -10.08
CA GLY A 154 27.46 12.24 -10.58
C GLY A 154 28.58 12.99 -9.86
N LYS A 155 29.67 13.32 -10.57
CA LYS A 155 30.88 13.93 -9.96
C LYS A 155 30.64 15.25 -9.21
N ARG A 156 29.50 15.93 -9.44
CA ARG A 156 29.14 17.18 -8.75
C ARG A 156 28.30 16.95 -7.49
N ALA A 157 27.88 15.72 -7.18
CA ALA A 157 27.01 15.39 -6.06
C ALA A 157 27.81 15.14 -4.76
N VAL A 158 28.43 16.19 -4.22
CA VAL A 158 29.34 16.09 -3.06
C VAL A 158 28.67 15.68 -1.75
N HIS A 159 27.35 15.74 -1.64
CA HIS A 159 26.58 15.41 -0.43
C HIS A 159 25.71 14.15 -0.59
N GLY A 160 25.95 13.36 -1.63
CA GLY A 160 25.15 12.19 -1.98
C GLY A 160 24.26 12.41 -3.20
N GLU A 161 23.84 11.30 -3.79
CA GLU A 161 23.07 11.24 -5.02
C GLU A 161 21.78 10.42 -4.88
N ALA A 162 21.22 10.36 -3.67
CA ALA A 162 19.95 9.67 -3.45
C ALA A 162 18.87 10.22 -4.39
N ASP A 163 18.15 9.32 -5.05
CA ASP A 163 16.99 9.62 -5.87
C ASP A 163 15.93 8.55 -5.72
N TRP A 164 14.74 8.80 -6.25
CA TRP A 164 13.66 7.82 -6.25
C TRP A 164 13.86 6.79 -7.36
N MET A 165 13.49 5.54 -7.06
CA MET A 165 13.46 4.45 -8.03
C MET A 165 12.65 4.85 -9.27
N LYS A 166 13.18 4.55 -10.45
CA LYS A 166 12.47 4.81 -11.70
C LYS A 166 11.31 3.83 -11.86
N VAL A 167 10.23 4.27 -12.51
CA VAL A 167 9.03 3.45 -12.72
C VAL A 167 9.34 2.17 -13.50
N GLN A 168 10.29 2.22 -14.43
CA GLN A 168 10.76 1.08 -15.21
C GLN A 168 11.56 0.08 -14.37
N GLU A 169 12.33 0.55 -13.39
CA GLU A 169 13.05 -0.31 -12.43
C GLU A 169 12.06 -0.97 -11.48
N ALA A 170 11.09 -0.20 -10.98
CA ALA A 170 10.00 -0.71 -10.15
C ALA A 170 9.19 -1.79 -10.88
N ALA A 171 8.94 -1.63 -12.19
CA ALA A 171 8.27 -2.64 -13.02
C ALA A 171 9.05 -3.96 -13.14
N LYS A 172 10.38 -3.92 -13.08
CA LYS A 172 11.23 -5.11 -13.15
C LYS A 172 11.28 -5.83 -11.81
N LEU A 173 11.36 -5.07 -10.70
CA LEU A 173 11.38 -5.62 -9.35
C LEU A 173 10.00 -6.13 -8.91
N PHE A 174 8.94 -5.46 -9.35
CA PHE A 174 7.56 -5.77 -8.99
C PHE A 174 6.70 -5.89 -10.25
N PRO A 175 6.89 -6.96 -11.04
CA PRO A 175 6.14 -7.16 -12.27
C PRO A 175 4.65 -7.35 -11.98
N ASP A 176 3.77 -6.94 -12.91
CA ASP A 176 2.33 -7.07 -12.70
C ASP A 176 1.92 -8.52 -12.39
N PRO A 177 2.38 -9.58 -13.09
CA PRO A 177 1.98 -10.96 -12.78
C PRO A 177 2.35 -11.49 -11.38
N GLY A 178 3.16 -10.78 -10.58
CA GLY A 178 3.52 -11.21 -9.23
C GLY A 178 2.29 -11.41 -8.32
N GLY A 179 2.43 -12.22 -7.28
CA GLY A 179 1.29 -12.60 -6.43
C GLY A 179 0.97 -11.61 -5.30
N VAL A 180 1.99 -11.08 -4.62
CA VAL A 180 1.80 -10.18 -3.46
C VAL A 180 1.69 -8.74 -3.94
N VAL A 181 0.57 -8.06 -3.68
CA VAL A 181 0.35 -6.69 -4.16
C VAL A 181 1.08 -5.70 -3.25
N VAL A 182 2.13 -5.06 -3.79
CA VAL A 182 2.91 -4.05 -3.08
C VAL A 182 2.31 -2.66 -3.27
N GLY A 183 1.81 -2.34 -4.48
CA GLY A 183 1.24 -1.03 -4.77
C GLY A 183 0.81 -0.85 -6.23
N GLU A 184 0.76 0.39 -6.68
CA GLU A 184 0.45 0.77 -8.06
C GLU A 184 1.59 1.56 -8.69
N ARG A 185 1.85 1.30 -9.97
CA ARG A 185 2.99 1.80 -10.74
C ARG A 185 2.79 3.24 -11.22
N TYR A 186 2.66 4.18 -10.29
CA TYR A 186 2.65 5.61 -10.56
C TYR A 186 3.13 6.43 -9.36
N ARG A 187 3.48 7.69 -9.61
CA ARG A 187 3.97 8.65 -8.62
C ARG A 187 2.86 9.61 -8.20
N VAL A 188 2.31 9.43 -6.99
CA VAL A 188 1.20 10.26 -6.48
C VAL A 188 1.64 11.73 -6.37
N ASP A 189 2.85 12.01 -5.89
CA ASP A 189 3.45 13.36 -5.82
C ASP A 189 3.69 14.07 -7.16
N ARG A 190 3.55 13.35 -8.27
CA ARG A 190 3.63 13.87 -9.65
C ARG A 190 2.29 13.87 -10.37
N ASP A 191 1.24 13.38 -9.74
CA ASP A 191 -0.10 13.37 -10.31
C ASP A 191 -0.78 14.74 -10.13
N SER A 192 -1.80 14.98 -10.95
CA SER A 192 -2.68 16.15 -10.90
C SER A 192 -3.33 16.37 -9.52
N VAL A 193 -3.56 15.30 -8.75
CA VAL A 193 -4.18 15.34 -7.42
C VAL A 193 -3.19 15.53 -6.27
N ALA A 194 -1.88 15.63 -6.54
CA ALA A 194 -0.84 15.67 -5.50
C ALA A 194 -1.04 16.73 -4.41
N ALA A 195 -1.70 17.85 -4.74
CA ALA A 195 -1.96 18.97 -3.82
C ALA A 195 -3.30 18.86 -3.04
N VAL A 196 -4.12 17.86 -3.33
CA VAL A 196 -5.42 17.64 -2.69
C VAL A 196 -5.30 16.48 -1.70
N SER A 197 -6.09 16.47 -0.64
CA SER A 197 -6.19 15.31 0.26
C SER A 197 -6.94 14.16 -0.41
N PHE A 198 -6.53 12.93 -0.14
CA PHE A 198 -7.25 11.75 -0.62
C PHE A 198 -8.58 11.57 0.14
N ARG A 199 -9.65 11.25 -0.58
CA ARG A 199 -10.97 10.92 -0.04
C ARG A 199 -11.52 9.65 -0.70
N ALA A 200 -11.88 8.66 0.11
CA ALA A 200 -12.41 7.39 -0.38
C ALA A 200 -13.80 7.55 -1.02
N ASP A 201 -14.60 8.51 -0.56
CA ASP A 201 -15.95 8.82 -1.02
C ASP A 201 -15.99 9.76 -2.24
N ASP A 202 -14.86 10.37 -2.61
CA ASP A 202 -14.78 11.30 -3.74
C ASP A 202 -13.78 10.83 -4.82
N PRO A 203 -14.28 10.19 -5.90
CA PRO A 203 -13.46 9.76 -7.04
C PRO A 203 -12.66 10.87 -7.74
N SER A 204 -13.03 12.14 -7.55
CA SER A 204 -12.28 13.26 -8.11
C SER A 204 -10.89 13.41 -7.50
N THR A 205 -10.69 12.91 -6.27
CA THR A 205 -9.42 12.96 -5.53
C THR A 205 -8.46 11.80 -5.86
N TRP A 206 -8.91 10.80 -6.64
CA TRP A 206 -8.16 9.56 -6.88
C TRP A 206 -7.10 9.69 -7.99
N GLY A 207 -7.20 10.66 -8.88
CA GLY A 207 -6.21 10.83 -9.96
C GLY A 207 -6.01 9.57 -10.82
N ALA A 208 -4.77 9.10 -10.92
CA ALA A 208 -4.36 7.95 -11.72
C ALA A 208 -4.46 6.59 -10.98
N GLY A 209 -4.64 6.59 -9.67
CA GLY A 209 -4.72 5.31 -8.95
C GLY A 209 -6.06 4.62 -9.18
N GLY A 210 -6.01 3.28 -9.19
CA GLY A 210 -7.08 2.44 -9.70
C GLY A 210 -6.99 2.13 -11.19
N LYS A 211 -6.22 2.91 -11.96
CA LYS A 211 -6.01 2.76 -13.41
C LYS A 211 -4.59 2.38 -13.77
N SER A 212 -3.65 2.60 -12.86
CA SER A 212 -2.25 2.29 -13.06
C SER A 212 -2.00 0.79 -12.89
N PRO A 213 -1.04 0.20 -13.64
CA PRO A 213 -0.65 -1.20 -13.45
C PRO A 213 -0.21 -1.47 -12.01
N LEU A 214 -0.35 -2.71 -11.55
CA LEU A 214 0.05 -3.10 -10.22
C LEU A 214 1.57 -3.28 -10.14
N LEU A 215 2.09 -3.08 -8.94
CA LEU A 215 3.43 -3.50 -8.54
C LEU A 215 3.25 -4.71 -7.64
N CYS A 216 3.62 -5.89 -8.14
CA CYS A 216 3.43 -7.12 -7.40
C CYS A 216 4.75 -7.85 -7.20
N PHE A 217 4.98 -8.28 -5.96
CA PHE A 217 6.11 -9.09 -5.59
C PHE A 217 5.81 -10.57 -5.87
N ASP A 218 6.72 -11.23 -6.57
CA ASP A 218 6.61 -12.62 -7.00
C ASP A 218 7.40 -13.58 -6.09
N GLY A 219 8.06 -13.08 -5.04
CA GLY A 219 8.88 -13.89 -4.14
C GLY A 219 10.24 -14.29 -4.71
N SER A 220 10.66 -13.71 -5.85
CA SER A 220 11.87 -14.12 -6.58
C SER A 220 13.18 -13.72 -5.89
N PHE A 221 13.20 -12.62 -5.13
CA PHE A 221 14.41 -12.09 -4.49
C PHE A 221 14.31 -12.00 -2.96
N GLY A 222 15.46 -11.82 -2.31
CA GLY A 222 15.57 -11.70 -0.85
C GLY A 222 15.10 -12.96 -0.12
N SER A 223 14.50 -12.76 1.05
CA SER A 223 13.85 -13.79 1.87
C SER A 223 12.47 -14.21 1.38
N SER A 224 11.93 -13.60 0.31
CA SER A 224 10.51 -13.65 -0.05
C SER A 224 9.54 -13.04 0.97
N HIS A 225 10.01 -12.38 2.02
CA HIS A 225 9.13 -11.79 3.04
C HIS A 225 8.92 -10.29 2.85
N GLY A 226 7.73 -9.81 3.21
CA GLY A 226 7.34 -8.40 3.18
C GLY A 226 6.91 -7.90 4.55
N ILE A 227 7.23 -6.63 4.85
CA ILE A 227 6.73 -5.95 6.05
C ILE A 227 6.01 -4.68 5.65
N VAL A 228 4.82 -4.46 6.20
CA VAL A 228 4.01 -3.27 5.95
C VAL A 228 3.79 -2.53 7.26
N PHE A 229 4.20 -1.27 7.30
CA PHE A 229 3.84 -0.31 8.34
C PHE A 229 2.81 0.66 7.77
N ALA A 230 1.61 0.66 8.35
CA ALA A 230 0.59 1.63 8.01
C ALA A 230 -0.18 2.07 9.26
N GLY A 231 -0.28 3.36 9.51
CA GLY A 231 -1.06 3.87 10.64
C GLY A 231 -2.55 3.51 10.56
N SER A 232 -3.30 3.81 11.62
CA SER A 232 -4.76 3.70 11.60
C SER A 232 -5.35 4.53 10.45
N GLY A 233 -6.36 3.97 9.76
CA GLY A 233 -6.90 4.58 8.54
C GLY A 233 -5.97 4.50 7.31
N GLY A 234 -4.84 3.79 7.39
CA GLY A 234 -3.88 3.61 6.29
C GLY A 234 -4.29 2.61 5.22
N PHE A 235 -5.57 2.19 5.18
CA PHE A 235 -6.11 1.26 4.19
C PHE A 235 -5.37 -0.09 4.12
N LYS A 236 -4.88 -0.63 5.24
CA LYS A 236 -4.14 -1.91 5.31
C LYS A 236 -4.87 -3.04 4.59
N THR A 237 -6.07 -3.36 5.08
CA THR A 237 -6.91 -4.42 4.51
C THR A 237 -7.27 -4.13 3.07
N THR A 238 -7.67 -2.88 2.80
CA THR A 238 -8.17 -2.43 1.51
C THR A 238 -7.11 -2.38 0.40
N SER A 239 -5.83 -2.15 0.73
CA SER A 239 -4.78 -1.94 -0.27
C SER A 239 -3.66 -2.96 -0.25
N VAL A 240 -3.61 -3.85 0.75
CA VAL A 240 -2.63 -4.93 0.84
C VAL A 240 -3.35 -6.27 0.94
N THR A 241 -4.18 -6.46 1.98
CA THR A 241 -4.73 -7.77 2.31
C THR A 241 -5.68 -8.30 1.23
N VAL A 242 -6.72 -7.55 0.89
CA VAL A 242 -7.71 -7.94 -0.13
C VAL A 242 -7.07 -8.02 -1.52
N PRO A 243 -6.33 -7.00 -2.02
CA PRO A 243 -5.67 -7.11 -3.32
C PRO A 243 -4.74 -8.32 -3.45
N THR A 244 -3.98 -8.62 -2.39
CA THR A 244 -3.09 -9.78 -2.38
C THR A 244 -3.87 -11.09 -2.35
N ALA A 245 -4.92 -11.22 -1.55
CA ALA A 245 -5.75 -12.41 -1.52
C ALA A 245 -6.43 -12.71 -2.87
N LEU A 246 -6.85 -11.66 -3.60
CA LEU A 246 -7.43 -11.80 -4.94
C LEU A 246 -6.40 -12.26 -5.99
N LYS A 247 -5.13 -11.85 -5.83
CA LYS A 247 -4.08 -12.07 -6.84
C LYS A 247 -3.20 -13.30 -6.58
N TRP A 248 -2.96 -13.63 -5.31
CA TRP A 248 -2.03 -14.68 -4.93
C TRP A 248 -2.45 -16.04 -5.50
N GLY A 249 -1.61 -16.69 -6.29
CA GLY A 249 -1.94 -17.95 -6.95
C GLY A 249 -1.61 -19.22 -6.15
N GLY A 250 -1.12 -19.13 -4.92
CA GLY A 250 -0.74 -20.28 -4.09
C GLY A 250 -1.68 -20.48 -2.89
N GLY A 251 -1.27 -21.34 -1.96
CA GLY A 251 -1.93 -21.50 -0.67
C GLY A 251 -1.83 -20.23 0.15
N LEU A 252 -2.89 -19.90 0.88
CA LEU A 252 -3.03 -18.61 1.56
C LEU A 252 -3.50 -18.81 3.00
N VAL A 253 -2.76 -18.28 3.97
CA VAL A 253 -3.18 -18.19 5.36
C VAL A 253 -3.31 -16.72 5.74
N VAL A 254 -4.52 -16.28 6.12
CA VAL A 254 -4.79 -14.88 6.48
C VAL A 254 -5.17 -14.78 7.95
N LEU A 255 -4.46 -13.96 8.73
CA LEU A 255 -4.95 -13.50 10.03
C LEU A 255 -5.79 -12.24 9.81
N ASP A 256 -7.07 -12.28 10.18
CA ASP A 256 -8.04 -11.19 9.97
C ASP A 256 -8.75 -10.80 11.27
N PRO A 257 -8.18 -9.86 12.04
CA PRO A 257 -8.78 -9.39 13.29
C PRO A 257 -10.11 -8.65 13.15
N SER A 258 -10.49 -8.26 11.93
CA SER A 258 -11.73 -7.54 11.65
C SER A 258 -12.83 -8.44 11.08
N SER A 259 -12.49 -9.71 10.79
CA SER A 259 -13.36 -10.71 10.17
C SER A 259 -14.10 -10.15 8.93
N GLU A 260 -13.40 -9.37 8.10
CA GLU A 260 -13.96 -8.74 6.89
C GLU A 260 -13.41 -9.33 5.58
N VAL A 261 -12.23 -9.94 5.60
CA VAL A 261 -11.52 -10.38 4.39
C VAL A 261 -12.16 -11.62 3.79
N ALA A 262 -12.46 -12.63 4.62
CA ALA A 262 -13.00 -13.89 4.12
C ALA A 262 -14.34 -13.73 3.35
N PRO A 263 -15.34 -12.97 3.85
CA PRO A 263 -16.55 -12.65 3.08
C PRO A 263 -16.26 -11.95 1.75
N MET A 264 -15.23 -11.08 1.72
CA MET A 264 -14.90 -10.29 0.54
C MET A 264 -14.21 -11.10 -0.56
N VAL A 265 -13.45 -12.15 -0.26
CA VAL A 265 -12.61 -12.84 -1.25
C VAL A 265 -12.93 -14.32 -1.45
N SER A 266 -13.59 -14.98 -0.50
CA SER A 266 -13.79 -16.44 -0.51
C SER A 266 -14.43 -16.96 -1.81
N GLU A 267 -15.43 -16.27 -2.35
CA GLU A 267 -16.09 -16.69 -3.60
C GLU A 267 -15.15 -16.63 -4.81
N HIS A 268 -14.34 -15.57 -4.91
CA HIS A 268 -13.31 -15.46 -5.95
C HIS A 268 -12.28 -16.59 -5.84
N ARG A 269 -11.87 -16.93 -4.61
CA ARG A 269 -10.95 -18.04 -4.33
C ARG A 269 -11.54 -19.40 -4.71
N ARG A 270 -12.80 -19.67 -4.34
CA ARG A 270 -13.51 -20.93 -4.71
C ARG A 270 -13.65 -21.08 -6.22
N LYS A 271 -14.02 -20.00 -6.94
CA LYS A 271 -14.06 -20.00 -8.42
C LYS A 271 -12.72 -20.31 -9.07
N ALA A 272 -11.62 -19.99 -8.39
CA ALA A 272 -10.26 -20.35 -8.81
C ALA A 272 -9.85 -21.77 -8.39
N GLY A 273 -10.80 -22.63 -7.97
CA GLY A 273 -10.57 -24.03 -7.61
C GLY A 273 -9.94 -24.24 -6.24
N ARG A 274 -9.98 -23.25 -5.34
CA ARG A 274 -9.35 -23.33 -4.01
C ARG A 274 -10.28 -23.92 -2.97
N LYS A 275 -9.72 -24.74 -2.06
CA LYS A 275 -10.40 -25.17 -0.82
C LYS A 275 -10.31 -24.04 0.19
N VAL A 276 -11.43 -23.36 0.45
CA VAL A 276 -11.48 -22.20 1.37
C VAL A 276 -12.04 -22.62 2.73
N ILE A 277 -11.24 -22.45 3.77
CA ILE A 277 -11.54 -22.77 5.16
C ILE A 277 -11.55 -21.46 5.96
N ILE A 278 -12.56 -21.29 6.82
CA ILE A 278 -12.71 -20.11 7.67
C ILE A 278 -12.79 -20.58 9.11
N LEU A 279 -11.76 -20.25 9.90
CA LEU A 279 -11.70 -20.48 11.34
C LEU A 279 -12.34 -19.28 12.03
N ASP A 280 -13.59 -19.44 12.47
CA ASP A 280 -14.39 -18.41 13.12
C ASP A 280 -15.06 -18.99 14.38
N PRO A 281 -14.77 -18.48 15.59
CA PRO A 281 -15.41 -18.93 16.82
C PRO A 281 -16.93 -18.82 16.87
N SER A 282 -17.53 -18.01 16.00
CA SER A 282 -18.99 -17.86 15.90
C SER A 282 -19.63 -18.96 15.04
N THR A 283 -18.83 -19.64 14.21
CA THR A 283 -19.27 -20.75 13.35
C THR A 283 -18.81 -22.08 13.94
N SER A 284 -19.75 -22.91 14.38
CA SER A 284 -19.44 -24.22 14.94
C SER A 284 -18.99 -25.22 13.88
N GLY A 285 -18.10 -26.15 14.26
CA GLY A 285 -17.81 -27.36 13.48
C GLY A 285 -16.67 -27.25 12.47
N ILE A 286 -16.01 -26.10 12.36
CA ILE A 286 -14.80 -25.94 11.54
C ILE A 286 -13.60 -25.76 12.46
N GLY A 287 -12.66 -26.69 12.37
CA GLY A 287 -11.41 -26.71 13.13
C GLY A 287 -10.52 -27.88 12.73
N PHE A 288 -9.30 -27.87 13.26
CA PHE A 288 -8.32 -28.93 13.06
C PHE A 288 -7.74 -29.31 14.42
N ASN A 289 -7.08 -30.46 14.54
CA ASN A 289 -6.43 -30.82 15.78
C ASN A 289 -4.98 -30.33 15.75
N ALA A 290 -4.66 -29.43 16.67
CA ALA A 290 -3.32 -28.84 16.78
C ALA A 290 -2.24 -29.84 17.23
N LEU A 291 -2.61 -31.07 17.60
CA LEU A 291 -1.70 -32.15 17.98
C LEU A 291 -1.52 -33.23 16.90
N ASP A 292 -2.36 -33.24 15.85
CA ASP A 292 -2.36 -34.34 14.86
C ASP A 292 -1.03 -34.53 14.12
N TRP A 293 -0.26 -33.46 13.96
CA TRP A 293 0.96 -33.47 13.16
C TRP A 293 2.19 -33.95 13.95
N ILE A 294 2.08 -34.17 15.27
CA ILE A 294 3.19 -34.56 16.14
C ILE A 294 3.86 -35.85 15.63
N GLY A 295 5.15 -35.75 15.32
CA GLY A 295 5.99 -36.87 14.86
C GLY A 295 5.71 -37.34 13.43
N ARG A 296 4.92 -36.62 12.62
CA ARG A 296 4.60 -37.05 11.24
C ARG A 296 5.67 -36.65 10.21
N HIS A 297 6.47 -35.60 10.47
CA HIS A 297 7.30 -34.96 9.44
C HIS A 297 8.73 -34.63 9.92
N GLY A 298 9.50 -35.63 10.34
CA GLY A 298 10.97 -35.53 10.53
C GLY A 298 11.46 -34.91 11.85
N SER A 299 10.63 -34.17 12.58
CA SER A 299 10.89 -33.79 13.98
C SER A 299 10.57 -34.95 14.93
N THR A 300 11.23 -34.99 16.10
CA THR A 300 10.84 -35.95 17.14
C THR A 300 9.52 -35.52 17.77
N LYS A 301 8.74 -36.48 18.29
CA LYS A 301 7.46 -36.15 18.93
C LYS A 301 7.67 -35.19 20.11
N GLU A 302 8.78 -35.34 20.81
CA GLU A 302 9.16 -34.54 21.97
C GLU A 302 9.38 -33.06 21.61
N GLU A 303 10.10 -32.79 20.51
CA GLU A 303 10.34 -31.42 20.04
C GLU A 303 9.03 -30.73 19.62
N ASP A 304 8.15 -31.48 18.94
CA ASP A 304 6.85 -31.00 18.49
C ASP A 304 5.94 -30.64 19.67
N ILE A 305 5.92 -31.47 20.71
CA ILE A 305 5.18 -31.22 21.95
C ILE A 305 5.66 -29.93 22.62
N VAL A 306 6.99 -29.74 22.73
CA VAL A 306 7.57 -28.52 23.29
C VAL A 306 7.18 -27.30 22.45
N ALA A 307 7.15 -27.42 21.12
CA ALA A 307 6.72 -26.33 20.24
C ALA A 307 5.28 -25.91 20.52
N VAL A 308 4.35 -26.86 20.62
CA VAL A 308 2.93 -26.58 20.95
C VAL A 308 2.81 -25.87 22.30
N ALA A 309 3.52 -26.35 23.33
CA ALA A 309 3.52 -25.72 24.65
C ALA A 309 3.99 -24.26 24.58
N THR A 310 5.02 -23.95 23.77
CA THR A 310 5.52 -22.58 23.58
C THR A 310 4.52 -21.66 22.87
N TRP A 311 3.64 -22.21 22.03
CA TRP A 311 2.62 -21.40 21.34
C TRP A 311 1.46 -21.05 22.28
N ILE A 312 1.06 -21.97 23.16
CA ILE A 312 0.04 -21.74 24.19
C ILE A 312 0.48 -20.61 25.14
N MET A 313 1.74 -20.66 25.57
CA MET A 313 2.30 -19.69 26.51
C MET A 313 2.57 -18.35 25.83
N THR A 314 2.09 -17.27 26.42
CA THR A 314 2.32 -15.91 25.90
C THR A 314 3.63 -15.33 26.44
N ASP A 315 4.56 -14.93 25.57
CA ASP A 315 5.82 -14.28 25.96
C ASP A 315 5.60 -12.77 26.11
N ASN A 316 5.94 -12.20 27.27
CA ASN A 316 5.94 -10.76 27.46
C ASN A 316 7.33 -10.26 27.90
N PRO A 317 8.23 -9.91 26.95
CA PRO A 317 9.66 -9.72 27.21
C PRO A 317 10.05 -8.58 28.16
N ARG A 318 9.11 -7.73 28.60
CA ARG A 318 9.45 -6.44 29.24
C ARG A 318 9.02 -6.26 30.70
N SER A 319 8.32 -7.22 31.30
CA SER A 319 7.68 -6.95 32.61
C SER A 319 7.73 -8.09 33.62
N ALA A 320 8.38 -9.21 33.34
CA ALA A 320 8.43 -10.31 34.30
C ALA A 320 9.55 -10.09 35.31
N SER A 321 9.22 -10.13 36.60
CA SER A 321 10.25 -10.32 37.62
C SER A 321 10.88 -11.71 37.45
N ALA A 322 12.09 -11.94 37.98
CA ALA A 322 12.71 -13.27 37.95
C ALA A 322 11.81 -14.37 38.54
N ARG A 323 10.94 -13.99 39.49
CA ARG A 323 9.92 -14.87 40.07
C ARG A 323 8.82 -15.20 39.05
N ASP A 324 8.29 -14.22 38.34
CA ASP A 324 7.25 -14.43 37.33
C ASP A 324 7.78 -15.28 36.17
N ASP A 325 9.03 -15.05 35.76
CA ASP A 325 9.70 -15.87 34.75
C ASP A 325 9.83 -17.32 35.19
N PHE A 326 10.20 -17.57 36.45
CA PHE A 326 10.26 -18.93 37.02
C PHE A 326 8.90 -19.65 36.95
N PHE A 327 7.83 -19.00 37.41
CA PHE A 327 6.49 -19.62 37.38
C PHE A 327 5.99 -19.83 35.95
N ARG A 328 6.30 -18.91 35.04
CA ARG A 328 5.95 -19.02 33.64
C ARG A 328 6.68 -20.18 32.95
N ALA A 329 7.99 -20.30 33.16
CA ALA A 329 8.78 -21.40 32.63
C ALA A 329 8.30 -22.75 33.19
N SER A 330 8.01 -22.80 34.49
CA SER A 330 7.48 -24.00 35.15
C SER A 330 6.08 -24.36 34.64
N ALA A 331 5.23 -23.37 34.36
CA ALA A 331 3.89 -23.59 33.79
C ALA A 331 3.99 -24.15 32.37
N MET A 332 4.93 -23.63 31.56
CA MET A 332 5.24 -24.21 30.25
C MET A 332 5.67 -25.66 30.36
N GLN A 333 6.55 -26.00 31.31
CA GLN A 333 6.98 -27.37 31.54
C GLN A 333 5.83 -28.29 31.99
N LEU A 334 4.90 -27.79 32.81
CA LEU A 334 3.70 -28.54 33.21
C LEU A 334 2.79 -28.81 31.99
N LEU A 335 2.64 -27.83 31.09
CA LEU A 335 1.90 -28.03 29.84
C LEU A 335 2.60 -29.05 28.94
N THR A 336 3.92 -28.96 28.77
CA THR A 336 4.72 -29.95 28.03
C THR A 336 4.48 -31.36 28.58
N ALA A 337 4.52 -31.53 29.90
CA ALA A 337 4.30 -32.81 30.56
C ALA A 337 2.88 -33.38 30.27
N LEU A 338 1.84 -32.54 30.35
CA LEU A 338 0.47 -32.97 30.10
C LEU A 338 0.17 -33.24 28.61
N ILE A 339 0.75 -32.46 27.70
CA ILE A 339 0.65 -32.72 26.26
C ILE A 339 1.38 -34.03 25.94
N ALA A 340 2.56 -34.25 26.53
CA ALA A 340 3.32 -35.49 26.36
C ALA A 340 2.58 -36.70 26.91
N ASP A 341 1.94 -36.62 28.07
CA ASP A 341 1.06 -37.68 28.57
C ASP A 341 -0.05 -38.00 27.55
N VAL A 342 -0.76 -36.99 27.07
CA VAL A 342 -1.85 -37.19 26.09
C VAL A 342 -1.35 -37.83 24.79
N CYS A 343 -0.16 -37.47 24.29
CA CYS A 343 0.32 -37.95 22.99
C CYS A 343 1.18 -39.24 23.06
N LEU A 344 1.85 -39.50 24.19
CA LEU A 344 2.92 -40.51 24.28
C LEU A 344 2.69 -41.58 25.34
N SER A 345 1.81 -41.39 26.32
CA SER A 345 1.69 -42.37 27.42
C SER A 345 0.92 -43.64 27.03
N GLY A 346 0.24 -43.66 25.87
CA GLY A 346 -0.59 -44.77 25.43
C GLY A 346 -1.91 -44.92 26.20
N HIS A 347 -2.20 -44.03 27.16
CA HIS A 347 -3.42 -44.05 27.96
C HIS A 347 -4.58 -43.24 27.37
N THR A 348 -4.34 -42.52 26.27
CA THR A 348 -5.35 -41.69 25.59
C THR A 348 -5.54 -42.19 24.17
N ASP A 349 -6.78 -42.53 23.82
CA ASP A 349 -7.17 -42.93 22.47
C ASP A 349 -6.82 -41.84 21.45
N GLU A 350 -6.44 -42.21 20.23
CA GLU A 350 -5.95 -41.28 19.21
C GLU A 350 -6.94 -40.13 18.92
N GLU A 351 -8.25 -40.44 18.87
CA GLU A 351 -9.32 -39.45 18.68
C GLU A 351 -9.43 -38.41 19.81
N ASP A 352 -8.93 -38.76 20.99
CA ASP A 352 -8.95 -37.93 22.19
C ASP A 352 -7.65 -37.16 22.40
N GLN A 353 -6.64 -37.34 21.54
CA GLN A 353 -5.34 -36.65 21.62
C GLN A 353 -5.44 -35.19 21.17
N THR A 354 -6.13 -34.38 21.97
CA THR A 354 -6.47 -32.99 21.65
C THR A 354 -6.04 -32.03 22.75
N LEU A 355 -5.86 -30.74 22.40
CA LEU A 355 -5.64 -29.69 23.40
C LEU A 355 -6.82 -29.54 24.36
N ARG A 356 -8.05 -29.88 23.92
CA ARG A 356 -9.21 -29.92 24.82
C ARG A 356 -9.06 -31.01 25.89
N ARG A 357 -8.53 -32.18 25.54
CA ARG A 357 -8.22 -33.25 26.51
C ARG A 357 -7.14 -32.81 27.49
N VAL A 358 -6.07 -32.18 27.02
CA VAL A 358 -5.02 -31.58 27.87
C VAL A 358 -5.63 -30.58 28.86
N ARG A 359 -6.51 -29.69 28.40
CA ARG A 359 -7.20 -28.72 29.28
C ARG A 359 -8.08 -29.43 30.32
N LYS A 360 -8.78 -30.50 29.94
CA LYS A 360 -9.62 -31.27 30.88
C LYS A 360 -8.77 -31.88 32.00
N ASN A 361 -7.62 -32.46 31.66
CA ASN A 361 -6.67 -33.01 32.63
C ASN A 361 -6.10 -31.91 33.54
N LEU A 362 -5.69 -30.77 32.98
CA LEU A 362 -5.18 -29.62 33.74
C LEU A 362 -6.25 -28.95 34.63
N SER A 363 -7.54 -29.13 34.35
CA SER A 363 -8.62 -28.49 35.12
C SER A 363 -9.01 -29.25 36.39
N GLU A 364 -8.39 -30.41 36.65
CA GLU A 364 -8.62 -31.16 37.87
C GLU A 364 -8.21 -30.34 39.10
N PRO A 365 -8.93 -30.47 40.24
CA PRO A 365 -8.51 -29.86 41.50
C PRO A 365 -7.05 -30.18 41.81
N GLU A 366 -6.30 -29.21 42.34
CA GLU A 366 -4.85 -29.31 42.53
C GLU A 366 -4.39 -30.64 43.19
N PRO A 367 -5.03 -31.14 44.27
CA PRO A 367 -4.62 -32.42 44.86
C PRO A 367 -4.81 -33.61 43.92
N GLN A 368 -5.87 -33.59 43.09
CA GLN A 368 -6.13 -34.64 42.11
C GLN A 368 -5.15 -34.57 40.96
N LEU A 369 -4.83 -33.37 40.46
CA LEU A 369 -3.83 -33.19 39.43
C LEU A 369 -2.45 -33.67 39.89
N ARG A 370 -2.07 -33.40 41.14
CA ARG A 370 -0.82 -33.92 41.71
C ARG A 370 -0.81 -35.44 41.77
N ALA A 371 -1.89 -36.05 42.25
CA ALA A 371 -2.02 -37.50 42.25
C ALA A 371 -1.97 -38.10 40.82
N ARG A 372 -2.57 -37.41 39.85
CA ARG A 372 -2.48 -37.76 38.42
C ARG A 372 -1.03 -37.70 37.93
N LEU A 373 -0.29 -36.64 38.23
CA LEU A 373 1.12 -36.51 37.84
C LEU A 373 1.96 -37.65 38.45
N THR A 374 1.77 -37.98 39.73
CA THR A 374 2.43 -39.16 40.33
C THR A 374 2.09 -40.44 39.58
N LYS A 375 0.80 -40.65 39.25
CA LYS A 375 0.37 -41.83 38.48
C LYS A 375 0.98 -41.86 37.07
N ILE A 376 1.06 -40.72 36.38
CA ILE A 376 1.71 -40.62 35.06
C ILE A 376 3.18 -41.02 35.17
N TYR A 377 3.89 -40.54 36.19
CA TYR A 377 5.28 -40.89 36.43
C TYR A 377 5.48 -42.40 36.66
N GLU A 378 4.60 -43.02 37.46
CA GLU A 378 4.69 -44.46 37.78
C GLU A 378 4.31 -45.36 36.59
N GLN A 379 3.34 -44.95 35.76
CA GLN A 379 2.72 -45.81 34.75
C GLN A 379 3.20 -45.55 33.31
N SER A 380 3.76 -44.39 33.01
CA SER A 380 4.19 -44.06 31.65
C SER A 380 5.34 -44.96 31.19
N GLU A 381 5.28 -45.47 29.96
CA GLU A 381 6.41 -46.17 29.33
C GLU A 381 7.41 -45.20 28.67
N SER A 382 7.04 -43.93 28.48
CA SER A 382 7.90 -42.90 27.91
C SER A 382 8.80 -42.25 28.97
N ASP A 383 10.13 -42.35 28.77
CA ASP A 383 11.13 -41.67 29.61
C ASP A 383 10.97 -40.16 29.57
N PHE A 384 10.69 -39.59 28.40
CA PHE A 384 10.46 -38.15 28.24
C PHE A 384 9.28 -37.65 29.11
N VAL A 385 8.18 -38.40 29.16
CA VAL A 385 7.04 -38.08 30.03
C VAL A 385 7.46 -38.15 31.50
N LYS A 386 8.16 -39.22 31.91
CA LYS A 386 8.63 -39.39 33.29
C LYS A 386 9.55 -38.25 33.73
N GLU A 387 10.53 -37.89 32.90
CA GLU A 387 11.47 -36.79 33.18
C GLU A 387 10.75 -35.45 33.37
N ASN A 388 9.83 -35.11 32.45
CA ASN A 388 9.08 -33.85 32.52
C ASN A 388 8.13 -33.78 33.73
N VAL A 389 7.54 -34.92 34.14
CA VAL A 389 6.62 -34.99 35.27
C VAL A 389 7.33 -35.02 36.62
N SER A 390 8.52 -35.62 36.70
CA SER A 390 9.27 -35.85 37.95
C SER A 390 9.50 -34.59 38.79
N VAL A 391 9.70 -33.44 38.14
CA VAL A 391 9.94 -32.15 38.78
C VAL A 391 8.73 -31.70 39.60
N PHE A 392 7.51 -32.06 39.17
CA PHE A 392 6.27 -31.68 39.86
C PHE A 392 5.88 -32.64 40.97
N VAL A 393 6.28 -33.92 40.88
CA VAL A 393 6.03 -34.91 41.94
C VAL A 393 6.71 -34.50 43.24
N ASN A 394 7.94 -33.99 43.14
CA ASN A 394 8.75 -33.57 44.28
C ASN A 394 8.55 -32.10 44.68
N MET A 395 7.70 -31.34 43.98
CA MET A 395 7.51 -29.91 44.21
C MET A 395 6.68 -29.66 45.48
N THR A 396 7.03 -28.61 46.24
CA THR A 396 6.23 -28.21 47.40
C THR A 396 4.83 -27.73 46.97
N PRO A 397 3.78 -27.97 47.77
CA PRO A 397 2.42 -27.53 47.43
C PRO A 397 2.33 -26.05 47.06
N GLU A 398 2.97 -25.17 47.84
CA GLU A 398 2.88 -23.72 47.64
C GLU A 398 3.49 -23.28 46.31
N THR A 399 4.59 -23.92 45.90
CA THR A 399 5.23 -23.65 44.61
C THR A 399 4.37 -24.20 43.48
N PHE A 400 3.84 -25.42 43.63
CA PHE A 400 2.99 -26.06 42.63
C PHE A 400 1.71 -25.26 42.38
N SER A 401 1.06 -24.73 43.42
CA SER A 401 -0.12 -23.87 43.28
C SER A 401 0.14 -22.66 42.37
N GLY A 402 1.32 -22.04 42.48
CA GLY A 402 1.71 -20.93 41.61
C GLY A 402 1.92 -21.35 40.16
N VAL A 403 2.53 -22.51 39.92
CA VAL A 403 2.73 -23.09 38.58
C VAL A 403 1.38 -23.46 37.94
N TYR A 404 0.54 -24.17 38.70
CA TYR A 404 -0.79 -24.58 38.31
C TYR A 404 -1.67 -23.38 37.91
N ALA A 405 -1.70 -22.33 38.74
CA ALA A 405 -2.48 -21.13 38.46
C ALA A 405 -2.08 -20.45 37.14
N ASN A 406 -0.77 -20.39 36.84
CA ASN A 406 -0.28 -19.84 35.58
C ASN A 406 -0.65 -20.72 34.37
N ALA A 407 -0.48 -22.05 34.47
CA ALA A 407 -0.87 -22.97 33.40
C ALA A 407 -2.38 -22.92 33.11
N VAL A 408 -3.22 -22.88 34.15
CA VAL A 408 -4.68 -22.76 34.03
C VAL A 408 -5.08 -21.43 33.38
N LYS A 409 -4.40 -20.33 33.74
CA LYS A 409 -4.65 -19.01 33.15
C LYS A 409 -4.38 -19.01 31.63
N GLU A 410 -3.22 -19.49 31.21
CA GLU A 410 -2.81 -19.47 29.78
C GLU A 410 -3.64 -20.44 28.93
N THR A 411 -4.20 -21.49 29.53
CA THR A 411 -5.09 -22.46 28.83
C THR A 411 -6.58 -22.20 29.05
N HIS A 412 -6.97 -21.15 29.79
CA HIS A 412 -8.36 -20.92 30.16
C HIS A 412 -9.29 -20.83 28.93
N TRP A 413 -8.79 -20.28 27.82
CA TRP A 413 -9.55 -20.14 26.58
C TRP A 413 -9.97 -21.50 25.96
N LEU A 414 -9.25 -22.59 26.22
CA LEU A 414 -9.64 -23.96 25.81
C LEU A 414 -10.88 -24.47 26.58
N SER A 415 -11.31 -23.78 27.63
CA SER A 415 -12.54 -24.11 28.36
C SER A 415 -13.79 -23.70 27.58
N TYR A 416 -13.68 -22.71 26.69
CA TYR A 416 -14.77 -22.29 25.82
C TYR A 416 -14.92 -23.29 24.66
N PRO A 417 -16.08 -23.96 24.51
CA PRO A 417 -16.25 -24.99 23.49
C PRO A 417 -15.98 -24.51 22.06
N ASN A 418 -16.37 -23.27 21.76
CA ASN A 418 -16.18 -22.68 20.44
C ASN A 418 -14.72 -22.37 20.11
N TYR A 419 -13.90 -21.95 21.08
CA TYR A 419 -12.46 -21.75 20.84
C TYR A 419 -11.69 -23.07 20.78
N ALA A 420 -12.03 -24.02 21.68
CA ALA A 420 -11.43 -25.35 21.66
C ALA A 420 -11.70 -26.07 20.34
N ALA A 421 -12.91 -25.96 19.79
CA ALA A 421 -13.28 -26.60 18.52
C ALA A 421 -12.36 -26.20 17.36
N LEU A 422 -11.80 -24.99 17.35
CA LEU A 422 -10.90 -24.53 16.28
C LEU A 422 -9.57 -25.29 16.22
N VAL A 423 -9.08 -25.77 17.38
CA VAL A 423 -7.75 -26.39 17.57
C VAL A 423 -7.82 -27.83 18.10
N SER A 424 -9.02 -28.39 18.21
CA SER A 424 -9.30 -29.74 18.68
C SER A 424 -10.45 -30.37 17.89
N GLY A 425 -10.60 -29.96 16.63
CA GLY A 425 -11.57 -30.51 15.69
C GLY A 425 -10.91 -31.37 14.61
N ASP A 426 -11.70 -31.89 13.69
CA ASP A 426 -11.30 -32.88 12.68
C ASP A 426 -11.77 -32.53 11.26
N SER A 427 -12.26 -31.30 11.05
CA SER A 427 -12.87 -30.89 9.77
C SER A 427 -11.86 -30.75 8.61
N PHE A 428 -10.57 -30.56 8.93
CA PHE A 428 -9.47 -30.56 7.96
C PHE A 428 -8.14 -30.88 8.66
N SER A 429 -7.14 -31.28 7.88
CA SER A 429 -5.77 -31.51 8.37
C SER A 429 -4.85 -30.34 7.98
N THR A 430 -3.86 -30.06 8.83
CA THR A 430 -2.80 -29.11 8.47
C THR A 430 -1.99 -29.57 7.26
N ASP A 431 -2.00 -30.86 6.94
CA ASP A 431 -1.39 -31.45 5.75
C ASP A 431 -2.02 -30.94 4.45
N ASP A 432 -3.29 -30.50 4.47
CA ASP A 432 -3.99 -29.96 3.29
C ASP A 432 -3.31 -28.69 2.75
N LEU A 433 -2.50 -28.00 3.57
CA LEU A 433 -1.73 -26.83 3.13
C LEU A 433 -0.58 -27.20 2.19
N ALA A 434 -0.04 -28.41 2.28
CA ALA A 434 1.12 -28.84 1.52
C ALA A 434 0.85 -28.98 0.02
N ASP A 435 -0.41 -29.24 -0.34
CA ASP A 435 -0.84 -29.34 -1.73
C ASP A 435 -0.97 -27.97 -2.43
N GLY A 436 -0.87 -26.86 -1.70
CA GLY A 436 -0.90 -25.50 -2.25
C GLY A 436 -2.27 -25.03 -2.78
N GLY A 437 -3.31 -25.87 -2.66
CA GLY A 437 -4.68 -25.60 -3.09
C GLY A 437 -5.61 -25.07 -1.99
N THR A 438 -5.12 -24.99 -0.75
CA THR A 438 -5.91 -24.67 0.45
C THR A 438 -5.67 -23.24 0.91
N ASP A 439 -6.76 -22.53 1.20
CA ASP A 439 -6.76 -21.20 1.79
C ASP A 439 -7.44 -21.24 3.17
N ILE A 440 -6.80 -20.67 4.19
CA ILE A 440 -7.28 -20.63 5.57
C ILE A 440 -7.39 -19.17 6.02
N PHE A 441 -8.59 -18.76 6.42
CA PHE A 441 -8.85 -17.45 7.00
C PHE A 441 -9.07 -17.61 8.51
N ILE A 442 -8.23 -16.97 9.30
CA ILE A 442 -8.28 -16.94 10.77
C ILE A 442 -9.06 -15.68 11.17
N ALA A 443 -10.38 -15.81 11.27
CA ALA A 443 -11.31 -14.72 11.57
C ALA A 443 -11.53 -14.60 13.09
N LEU A 444 -10.47 -14.24 13.81
CA LEU A 444 -10.52 -14.02 15.26
C LEU A 444 -10.63 -12.54 15.55
N ASP A 445 -11.74 -12.08 16.11
CA ASP A 445 -11.93 -10.66 16.38
C ASP A 445 -10.82 -10.09 17.29
N LEU A 446 -10.59 -8.77 17.20
CA LEU A 446 -9.54 -8.11 17.98
C LEU A 446 -9.69 -8.33 19.50
N LYS A 447 -10.92 -8.44 20.00
CA LYS A 447 -11.20 -8.64 21.44
C LYS A 447 -10.74 -10.03 21.90
N VAL A 448 -11.01 -11.06 21.11
CA VAL A 448 -10.55 -12.43 21.33
C VAL A 448 -9.04 -12.49 21.22
N LEU A 449 -8.46 -11.82 20.23
CA LEU A 449 -7.01 -11.79 20.03
C LEU A 449 -6.28 -11.10 21.20
N GLU A 450 -6.86 -10.03 21.76
CA GLU A 450 -6.32 -9.33 22.94
C GLU A 450 -6.51 -10.13 24.23
N ALA A 451 -7.67 -10.78 24.41
CA ALA A 451 -7.96 -11.56 25.63
C ALA A 451 -7.24 -12.92 25.65
N HIS A 452 -7.10 -13.55 24.48
CA HIS A 452 -6.64 -14.94 24.33
C HIS A 452 -5.68 -15.10 23.13
N PRO A 453 -4.53 -14.40 23.12
CA PRO A 453 -3.58 -14.48 22.00
C PRO A 453 -3.01 -15.89 21.79
N GLY A 454 -2.99 -16.73 22.84
CA GLY A 454 -2.62 -18.14 22.76
C GLY A 454 -3.39 -18.94 21.70
N LEU A 455 -4.67 -18.64 21.47
CA LEU A 455 -5.48 -19.29 20.43
C LEU A 455 -4.89 -19.04 19.04
N ALA A 456 -4.66 -17.77 18.68
CA ALA A 456 -4.11 -17.43 17.38
C ALA A 456 -2.66 -17.92 17.22
N ARG A 457 -1.87 -17.89 18.29
CA ARG A 457 -0.49 -18.42 18.32
C ARG A 457 -0.47 -19.92 18.02
N VAL A 458 -1.35 -20.71 18.64
CA VAL A 458 -1.47 -22.15 18.37
C VAL A 458 -1.89 -22.41 16.93
N VAL A 459 -2.88 -21.67 16.42
CA VAL A 459 -3.33 -21.82 15.03
C VAL A 459 -2.19 -21.52 14.05
N ILE A 460 -1.60 -20.33 14.13
CA ILE A 460 -0.55 -19.90 13.21
C ILE A 460 0.70 -20.77 13.34
N GLY A 461 1.07 -21.12 14.57
CA GLY A 461 2.20 -22.00 14.86
C GLY A 461 2.03 -23.36 14.20
N SER A 462 0.87 -23.99 14.38
CA SER A 462 0.56 -25.31 13.79
C SER A 462 0.61 -25.27 12.26
N LEU A 463 0.02 -24.24 11.64
CA LEU A 463 -0.02 -24.12 10.17
C LEU A 463 1.35 -23.80 9.56
N LEU A 464 2.16 -22.96 10.21
CA LEU A 464 3.55 -22.72 9.80
C LEU A 464 4.39 -23.98 9.95
N ASN A 465 4.26 -24.66 11.07
CA ASN A 465 5.06 -25.84 11.39
C ASN A 465 4.74 -27.01 10.45
N ALA A 466 3.47 -27.19 10.08
CA ALA A 466 3.05 -28.20 9.11
C ALA A 466 3.73 -28.04 7.74
N ILE A 467 4.06 -26.81 7.34
CA ILE A 467 4.80 -26.53 6.10
C ILE A 467 6.31 -26.65 6.33
N TYR A 468 6.80 -26.13 7.47
CA TYR A 468 8.22 -26.13 7.80
C TYR A 468 8.78 -27.54 7.96
N ASN A 469 8.09 -28.43 8.69
CA ASN A 469 8.56 -29.79 8.96
C ASN A 469 8.61 -30.68 7.71
N ARG A 470 7.89 -30.33 6.65
CA ARG A 470 7.95 -31.03 5.35
C ARG A 470 9.26 -30.82 4.59
N ASN A 471 10.17 -29.98 5.09
CA ASN A 471 11.50 -29.81 4.54
C ASN A 471 11.56 -29.49 3.04
N GLY A 472 10.60 -28.68 2.58
CA GLY A 472 10.48 -28.27 1.17
C GLY A 472 9.60 -29.18 0.31
N ASP A 473 9.05 -30.27 0.84
CA ASP A 473 8.06 -31.11 0.16
C ASP A 473 6.65 -30.48 0.22
N VAL A 474 6.52 -29.33 -0.45
CA VAL A 474 5.27 -28.59 -0.60
C VAL A 474 5.13 -28.09 -2.03
N LYS A 475 3.90 -28.16 -2.57
CA LYS A 475 3.60 -27.70 -3.92
C LYS A 475 3.49 -26.18 -3.96
N GLY A 476 4.51 -25.53 -4.51
CA GLY A 476 4.53 -24.09 -4.70
C GLY A 476 4.92 -23.33 -3.43
N ARG A 477 4.18 -22.27 -3.11
CA ARG A 477 4.45 -21.39 -1.96
C ARG A 477 3.16 -21.11 -1.20
N ALA A 478 3.26 -21.10 0.13
CA ALA A 478 2.18 -20.66 1.01
C ALA A 478 2.48 -19.24 1.52
N LEU A 479 1.52 -18.34 1.31
CA LEU A 479 1.59 -16.97 1.80
C LEU A 479 0.87 -16.87 3.15
N PHE A 480 1.61 -16.47 4.18
CA PHE A 480 1.06 -16.06 5.46
C PHE A 480 0.92 -14.54 5.47
N LEU A 481 -0.31 -14.09 5.28
CA LEU A 481 -0.70 -12.69 5.27
C LEU A 481 -1.28 -12.35 6.64
N LEU A 482 -0.41 -11.88 7.52
CA LEU A 482 -0.74 -11.72 8.93
C LEU A 482 -1.03 -10.26 9.21
N ASP A 483 -2.31 -9.91 9.39
CA ASP A 483 -2.71 -8.57 9.80
C ASP A 483 -2.56 -8.42 11.33
N GLU A 484 -2.14 -7.24 11.77
CA GLU A 484 -1.96 -6.92 13.19
C GLU A 484 -1.10 -7.90 14.00
N VAL A 485 0.02 -8.37 13.41
CA VAL A 485 0.94 -9.38 13.99
C VAL A 485 1.40 -9.06 15.40
N ALA A 486 1.52 -7.77 15.73
CA ALA A 486 1.92 -7.32 17.07
C ALA A 486 1.04 -7.91 18.19
N ARG A 487 -0.22 -8.28 17.90
CA ARG A 487 -1.15 -8.88 18.87
C ARG A 487 -0.80 -10.32 19.25
N LEU A 488 -0.02 -11.01 18.43
CA LEU A 488 0.47 -12.36 18.75
C LEU A 488 1.60 -12.33 19.79
N GLY A 489 2.24 -11.18 19.99
CA GLY A 489 3.47 -11.07 20.77
C GLY A 489 4.64 -11.81 20.12
N TYR A 490 5.68 -12.06 20.92
CA TYR A 490 6.85 -12.81 20.44
C TYR A 490 6.46 -14.27 20.15
N LEU A 491 6.72 -14.72 18.92
CA LEU A 491 6.44 -16.08 18.46
C LEU A 491 7.63 -16.61 17.68
N ARG A 492 8.40 -17.53 18.30
CA ARG A 492 9.68 -18.02 17.79
C ARG A 492 9.61 -18.60 16.37
N ILE A 493 8.55 -19.33 16.03
CA ILE A 493 8.39 -19.93 14.70
C ILE A 493 8.30 -18.89 13.57
N LEU A 494 7.87 -17.65 13.86
CA LEU A 494 7.94 -16.56 12.88
C LEU A 494 9.38 -16.13 12.59
N GLU A 495 10.27 -16.13 13.60
CA GLU A 495 11.69 -15.86 13.38
C GLU A 495 12.38 -16.99 12.61
N THR A 496 12.05 -18.24 12.93
CA THR A 496 12.52 -19.40 12.16
C THR A 496 12.06 -19.31 10.70
N ALA A 497 10.79 -18.96 10.48
CA ALA A 497 10.25 -18.76 9.14
C ALA A 497 10.92 -17.56 8.42
N ARG A 498 11.25 -16.48 9.13
CA ARG A 498 12.00 -15.33 8.58
C ARG A 498 13.36 -15.75 8.01
N ASP A 499 14.09 -16.57 8.77
CA ASP A 499 15.49 -16.89 8.47
C ASP A 499 15.59 -18.03 7.44
N ALA A 500 14.70 -19.01 7.51
CA ALA A 500 14.79 -20.24 6.71
C ALA A 500 13.60 -20.47 5.77
N GLY A 501 12.44 -19.87 6.05
CA GLY A 501 11.14 -20.23 5.45
C GLY A 501 11.08 -20.15 3.93
N ARG A 502 11.89 -19.29 3.28
CA ARG A 502 11.97 -19.21 1.81
C ARG A 502 12.25 -20.56 1.15
N LYS A 503 13.13 -21.38 1.74
CA LYS A 503 13.51 -22.70 1.20
C LYS A 503 12.41 -23.74 1.40
N TYR A 504 11.57 -23.55 2.41
CA TYR A 504 10.44 -24.43 2.76
C TYR A 504 9.13 -23.99 2.11
N GLY A 505 9.17 -23.07 1.13
CA GLY A 505 7.96 -22.59 0.45
C GLY A 505 7.13 -21.60 1.25
N ILE A 506 7.63 -21.04 2.36
CA ILE A 506 6.92 -20.07 3.19
C ILE A 506 7.23 -18.64 2.72
N THR A 507 6.19 -17.82 2.62
CA THR A 507 6.30 -16.38 2.35
C THR A 507 5.47 -15.64 3.38
N LEU A 508 6.11 -14.79 4.19
CA LEU A 508 5.43 -13.95 5.18
C LEU A 508 5.17 -12.55 4.62
N THR A 509 3.95 -12.04 4.80
CA THR A 509 3.65 -10.61 4.70
C THR A 509 3.04 -10.17 6.02
N MET A 510 3.83 -9.45 6.81
CA MET A 510 3.43 -9.02 8.16
C MET A 510 3.03 -7.55 8.16
N ILE A 511 1.88 -7.26 8.75
CA ILE A 511 1.33 -5.89 8.81
C ILE A 511 1.35 -5.39 10.25
N PHE A 512 1.90 -4.18 10.44
CA PHE A 512 2.01 -3.50 11.72
C PHE A 512 1.41 -2.08 11.62
N GLN A 513 0.90 -1.52 12.73
CA GLN A 513 0.48 -0.11 12.74
C GLN A 513 1.68 0.84 12.74
N SER A 514 2.73 0.48 13.47
CA SER A 514 3.93 1.31 13.65
C SER A 514 5.17 0.47 13.95
N ILE A 515 6.34 1.08 13.79
CA ILE A 515 7.61 0.48 14.23
C ILE A 515 7.61 0.27 15.75
N GLY A 516 6.96 1.17 16.51
CA GLY A 516 6.83 1.08 17.96
C GLY A 516 6.15 -0.21 18.41
N GLN A 517 5.00 -0.55 17.80
CA GLN A 517 4.28 -1.81 18.09
C GLN A 517 5.13 -3.04 17.80
N MET A 518 5.88 -3.03 16.70
CA MET A 518 6.76 -4.14 16.36
C MET A 518 7.88 -4.30 17.40
N ARG A 519 8.49 -3.19 17.84
CA ARG A 519 9.52 -3.20 18.89
C ARG A 519 8.97 -3.68 20.22
N GLU A 520 7.73 -3.38 20.54
CA GLU A 520 7.07 -3.87 21.76
C GLU A 520 6.87 -5.38 21.69
N ALA A 521 6.30 -5.89 20.59
CA ALA A 521 6.01 -7.32 20.42
C ALA A 521 7.26 -8.21 20.38
N TYR A 522 8.37 -7.75 19.79
CA TYR A 522 9.57 -8.58 19.56
C TYR A 522 10.76 -8.27 20.46
N GLY A 523 10.58 -7.51 21.56
CA GLY A 523 11.64 -7.35 22.56
C GLY A 523 12.68 -6.26 22.25
N GLY A 524 12.29 -5.22 21.50
CA GLY A 524 13.08 -3.99 21.35
C GLY A 524 13.77 -3.81 20.01
N ARG A 525 14.72 -2.87 19.97
CA ARG A 525 15.32 -2.39 18.72
C ARG A 525 16.15 -3.45 18.02
N ASP A 526 16.96 -4.21 18.76
CA ASP A 526 17.90 -5.17 18.19
C ASP A 526 17.20 -6.34 17.51
N ALA A 527 16.16 -6.90 18.15
CA ALA A 527 15.34 -7.94 17.56
C ALA A 527 14.58 -7.44 16.32
N THR A 528 14.06 -6.21 16.37
CA THR A 528 13.36 -5.62 15.22
C THR A 528 14.30 -5.34 14.04
N SER A 529 15.57 -4.98 14.29
CA SER A 529 16.56 -4.77 13.22
C SER A 529 16.78 -6.01 12.36
N LYS A 530 16.79 -7.22 12.96
CA LYS A 530 16.90 -8.49 12.21
C LYS A 530 15.78 -8.66 11.19
N TRP A 531 14.58 -8.22 11.52
CA TRP A 531 13.45 -8.21 10.59
C TRP A 531 13.62 -7.21 9.45
N PHE A 532 14.13 -6.00 9.75
CA PHE A 532 14.43 -5.00 8.72
C PHE A 532 15.51 -5.46 7.73
N GLU A 533 16.48 -6.23 8.21
CA GLU A 533 17.59 -6.79 7.41
C GLU A 533 17.14 -7.98 6.56
N SER A 534 16.23 -8.81 7.10
CA SER A 534 15.79 -10.02 6.43
C SER A 534 14.67 -9.78 5.42
N ALA A 535 13.82 -8.77 5.61
CA ALA A 535 12.68 -8.53 4.71
C ALA A 535 13.13 -8.15 3.29
N SER A 536 12.48 -8.73 2.29
CA SER A 536 12.77 -8.45 0.87
C SER A 536 12.30 -7.05 0.48
N TRP A 537 11.18 -6.62 1.05
CA TRP A 537 10.64 -5.28 0.87
C TRP A 537 9.93 -4.81 2.14
N ILE A 538 9.97 -3.48 2.36
CA ILE A 538 9.35 -2.84 3.52
C ILE A 538 8.59 -1.62 3.05
N SER A 539 7.28 -1.57 3.31
CA SER A 539 6.41 -0.46 2.93
C SER A 539 6.01 0.39 4.13
N PHE A 540 5.97 1.71 3.93
CA PHE A 540 5.52 2.71 4.88
C PHE A 540 4.41 3.57 4.27
N ALA A 541 3.28 3.68 4.96
CA ALA A 541 2.16 4.53 4.59
C ALA A 541 1.47 5.14 5.82
N ALA A 542 0.73 6.24 5.64
CA ALA A 542 -0.04 6.90 6.70
C ALA A 542 0.75 7.07 8.01
N ILE A 543 1.96 7.66 7.91
CA ILE A 543 2.89 7.82 9.03
C ILE A 543 2.55 9.09 9.79
N ASN A 544 2.23 8.94 11.07
CA ASN A 544 1.95 10.06 11.99
C ASN A 544 3.03 10.25 13.06
N ASP A 545 3.91 9.28 13.23
CA ASP A 545 4.97 9.29 14.24
C ASP A 545 6.23 10.02 13.73
N PRO A 546 6.70 11.10 14.39
CA PRO A 546 7.91 11.83 13.99
C PRO A 546 9.17 10.96 13.94
N ASP A 547 9.34 10.03 14.89
CA ASP A 547 10.52 9.16 14.93
C ASP A 547 10.59 8.23 13.71
N THR A 548 9.43 7.68 13.31
CA THR A 548 9.30 6.90 12.09
C THR A 548 9.53 7.76 10.85
N ALA A 549 9.06 9.01 10.82
CA ALA A 549 9.32 9.93 9.71
C ALA A 549 10.81 10.28 9.56
N ASP A 550 11.51 10.51 10.68
CA ASP A 550 12.96 10.70 10.72
C ASP A 550 13.72 9.46 10.23
N TYR A 551 13.27 8.27 10.65
CA TYR A 551 13.83 7.00 10.18
C TYR A 551 13.67 6.85 8.67
N ILE A 552 12.48 7.13 8.13
CA ILE A 552 12.21 7.06 6.68
C ILE A 552 13.07 8.08 5.93
N SER A 553 13.15 9.33 6.42
CA SER A 553 13.99 10.39 5.84
C SER A 553 15.47 9.96 5.77
N LYS A 554 16.01 9.41 6.87
CA LYS A 554 17.39 8.91 6.92
C LYS A 554 17.59 7.73 5.98
N ARG A 555 16.64 6.80 5.91
CA ARG A 555 16.70 5.61 5.03
C ARG A 555 16.57 5.97 3.55
N CYS A 556 15.88 7.06 3.21
CA CYS A 556 15.84 7.59 1.84
C CYS A 556 17.19 8.16 1.39
N GLY A 557 18.04 8.58 2.33
CA GLY A 557 19.34 9.16 2.07
C GLY A 557 19.30 10.64 1.67
N ASP A 558 20.47 11.20 1.45
CA ASP A 558 20.66 12.60 1.11
C ASP A 558 21.01 12.80 -0.37
N THR A 559 20.61 13.95 -0.88
CA THR A 559 20.86 14.38 -2.25
C THR A 559 21.51 15.76 -2.25
N THR A 560 22.33 16.01 -3.27
CA THR A 560 22.97 17.31 -3.48
C THR A 560 22.03 18.21 -4.26
N VAL A 561 21.71 19.39 -3.73
CA VAL A 561 20.87 20.39 -4.40
C VAL A 561 21.66 21.66 -4.71
N GLU A 562 21.41 22.23 -5.90
CA GLU A 562 21.93 23.53 -6.29
C GLU A 562 20.94 24.62 -5.84
N VAL A 563 21.41 25.52 -4.99
CA VAL A 563 20.67 26.67 -4.48
C VAL A 563 21.22 27.92 -5.16
N ASP A 564 20.38 28.59 -5.94
CA ASP A 564 20.70 29.89 -6.53
C ASP A 564 20.49 30.98 -5.47
N GLN A 565 21.57 31.63 -5.03
CA GLN A 565 21.49 32.84 -4.23
C GLN A 565 21.56 34.06 -5.15
N THR A 566 20.52 34.88 -5.11
CA THR A 566 20.49 36.14 -5.87
C THR A 566 20.56 37.30 -4.88
N ASN A 567 21.70 37.99 -4.83
CA ASN A 567 21.82 39.24 -4.11
C ASN A 567 21.48 40.41 -5.04
N ARG A 568 20.55 41.25 -4.61
CA ARG A 568 20.23 42.52 -5.26
C ARG A 568 20.59 43.64 -4.30
N SER A 569 21.48 44.53 -4.72
CA SER A 569 21.73 45.80 -4.04
C SER A 569 21.26 46.93 -4.94
N SER A 570 20.49 47.87 -4.37
CA SER A 570 20.10 49.10 -5.05
C SER A 570 20.70 50.29 -4.32
N GLY A 571 21.48 51.11 -5.03
CA GLY A 571 21.98 52.39 -4.55
C GLY A 571 21.65 53.51 -5.52
N MET A 572 21.99 54.76 -5.15
CA MET A 572 21.72 55.97 -5.95
C MET A 572 22.33 55.96 -7.37
N LYS A 573 23.26 55.05 -7.69
CA LYS A 573 23.90 54.90 -9.02
C LYS A 573 23.42 53.68 -9.84
N GLY A 574 22.36 52.98 -9.40
CA GLY A 574 21.76 51.86 -10.13
C GLY A 574 21.64 50.56 -9.32
N SER A 575 21.01 49.55 -9.90
CA SER A 575 20.85 48.22 -9.28
C SER A 575 21.91 47.24 -9.78
N SER A 576 22.62 46.58 -8.87
CA SER A 576 23.50 45.45 -9.19
C SER A 576 22.81 44.14 -8.79
N ARG A 577 22.92 43.12 -9.64
CA ARG A 577 22.39 41.77 -9.40
C ARG A 577 23.52 40.75 -9.51
N SER A 578 23.93 40.19 -8.38
CA SER A 578 24.86 39.06 -8.34
C SER A 578 24.06 37.76 -8.21
N ARG A 579 24.49 36.70 -8.91
CA ARG A 579 23.95 35.34 -8.79
C ARG A 579 25.09 34.39 -8.45
N SER A 580 25.03 33.78 -7.28
CA SER A 580 25.93 32.68 -6.89
C SER A 580 25.16 31.37 -6.86
N ARG A 581 25.84 30.27 -7.19
CA ARG A 581 25.30 28.91 -7.10
C ARG A 581 26.03 28.16 -6.01
N GLN A 582 25.30 27.65 -5.03
CA GLN A 582 25.87 26.88 -3.93
C GLN A 582 25.29 25.46 -3.95
N LEU A 583 26.16 24.46 -3.79
CA LEU A 583 25.74 23.09 -3.55
C LEU A 583 25.43 22.92 -2.05
N SER A 584 24.30 22.31 -1.73
CA SER A 584 23.85 22.09 -0.36
C SER A 584 23.35 20.65 -0.19
N ARG A 585 23.51 20.10 1.02
CA ARG A 585 22.96 18.79 1.41
C ARG A 585 21.48 18.93 1.73
N ARG A 586 20.65 18.09 1.12
CA ARG A 586 19.22 17.99 1.47
C ARG A 586 18.81 16.52 1.55
N PRO A 587 18.06 16.09 2.57
CA PRO A 587 17.40 14.79 2.55
C PRO A 587 16.55 14.62 1.28
N LEU A 588 16.51 13.40 0.74
CA LEU A 588 15.70 13.08 -0.45
C LEU A 588 14.23 13.47 -0.24
N MET A 589 13.76 13.26 0.99
CA MET A 589 12.46 13.67 1.53
C MET A 589 12.65 14.08 2.98
N LEU A 590 12.15 15.26 3.35
CA LEU A 590 12.25 15.77 4.72
C LEU A 590 11.23 15.05 5.62
N PRO A 591 11.49 14.92 6.94
CA PRO A 591 10.58 14.25 7.87
C PRO A 591 9.15 14.83 7.85
N HIS A 592 9.01 16.16 7.79
CA HIS A 592 7.69 16.79 7.68
C HIS A 592 7.00 16.53 6.33
N GLU A 593 7.75 16.24 5.26
CA GLU A 593 7.18 15.82 3.97
C GLU A 593 6.64 14.39 4.06
N VAL A 594 7.26 13.53 4.87
CA VAL A 594 6.77 12.15 5.17
C VAL A 594 5.45 12.22 5.95
N LEU A 595 5.38 13.04 7.00
CA LEU A 595 4.16 13.21 7.80
C LEU A 595 2.98 13.81 7.00
N ARG A 596 3.26 14.51 5.89
CA ARG A 596 2.26 15.12 5.00
C ARG A 596 1.98 14.30 3.74
N MET A 597 2.47 13.07 3.67
CA MET A 597 2.15 12.18 2.55
C MET A 597 0.64 11.97 2.44
N ARG A 598 0.16 11.82 1.21
CA ARG A 598 -1.24 11.45 0.98
C ARG A 598 -1.51 10.03 1.50
N ALA A 599 -2.72 9.80 2.01
CA ALA A 599 -3.12 8.51 2.57
C ALA A 599 -3.12 7.35 1.53
N ASP A 600 -3.20 7.68 0.24
CA ASP A 600 -3.12 6.71 -0.86
C ASP A 600 -1.70 6.56 -1.46
N GLU A 601 -0.69 7.09 -0.78
CA GLU A 601 0.71 7.02 -1.15
C GLU A 601 1.52 6.20 -0.15
N GLN A 602 2.62 5.61 -0.61
CA GLN A 602 3.55 4.87 0.24
C GLN A 602 4.99 4.99 -0.25
N ILE A 603 5.92 4.68 0.66
CA ILE A 603 7.35 4.52 0.36
C ILE A 603 7.73 3.08 0.62
N VAL A 604 8.31 2.42 -0.38
CA VAL A 604 8.77 1.04 -0.33
C VAL A 604 10.28 1.02 -0.45
N PHE A 605 10.92 0.28 0.46
CA PHE A 605 12.35 0.03 0.45
C PHE A 605 12.62 -1.42 0.07
N THR A 606 13.62 -1.63 -0.78
CA THR A 606 14.16 -2.94 -1.17
C THR A 606 15.68 -2.87 -1.07
N SER A 607 16.32 -3.97 -0.69
CA SER A 607 17.79 -4.00 -0.58
C SER A 607 18.47 -3.70 -1.93
N GLY A 608 19.56 -2.94 -1.90
CA GLY A 608 20.38 -2.62 -3.08
C GLY A 608 19.74 -1.69 -4.12
N ASN A 609 18.54 -1.15 -3.89
CA ASN A 609 17.85 -0.29 -4.85
C ASN A 609 17.43 1.05 -4.22
N PRO A 610 17.24 2.11 -5.03
CA PRO A 610 16.71 3.38 -4.53
C PRO A 610 15.30 3.22 -3.94
N PRO A 611 14.86 4.10 -3.01
CA PRO A 611 13.52 4.03 -2.45
C PRO A 611 12.45 4.22 -3.53
N LEU A 612 11.38 3.45 -3.46
CA LEU A 612 10.24 3.54 -4.35
C LEU A 612 9.11 4.33 -3.69
N ARG A 613 8.75 5.46 -4.26
CA ARG A 613 7.52 6.18 -3.91
C ARG A 613 6.43 5.78 -4.90
N CYS A 614 5.31 5.27 -4.43
CA CYS A 614 4.25 4.78 -5.32
C CYS A 614 2.86 4.91 -4.71
N GLY A 615 1.82 4.72 -5.52
CA GLY A 615 0.44 4.68 -5.03
C GLY A 615 0.11 3.34 -4.36
N ARG A 616 -0.91 3.35 -3.50
CA ARG A 616 -1.47 2.14 -2.88
C ARG A 616 -2.55 1.52 -3.77
N ALA A 617 -2.61 0.19 -3.81
CA ALA A 617 -3.55 -0.57 -4.63
C ALA A 617 -4.92 -0.74 -3.94
N ILE A 618 -5.62 0.37 -3.71
CA ILE A 618 -6.93 0.38 -3.05
C ILE A 618 -7.99 -0.30 -3.95
N TRP A 619 -8.52 -1.45 -3.54
CA TRP A 619 -9.34 -2.32 -4.41
C TRP A 619 -10.60 -1.64 -4.98
N PHE A 620 -11.27 -0.76 -4.22
CA PHE A 620 -12.51 -0.13 -4.70
C PHE A 620 -12.27 0.94 -5.78
N ARG A 621 -11.02 1.39 -5.97
CA ARG A 621 -10.64 2.29 -7.08
C ARG A 621 -10.45 1.52 -8.38
N ARG A 622 -10.34 0.19 -8.31
CA ARG A 622 -9.94 -0.73 -9.36
C ARG A 622 -11.14 -1.51 -9.87
N LYS A 623 -11.46 -1.41 -11.16
CA LYS A 623 -12.58 -2.16 -11.76
C LYS A 623 -12.33 -3.66 -11.78
N ASP A 624 -11.08 -4.04 -12.02
CA ASP A 624 -10.57 -5.43 -12.01
C ASP A 624 -10.72 -6.10 -10.64
N MET A 625 -10.63 -5.35 -9.53
CA MET A 625 -10.79 -5.92 -8.18
C MET A 625 -12.19 -5.74 -7.62
N SER A 626 -12.80 -4.56 -7.75
CA SER A 626 -14.14 -4.28 -7.23
C SER A 626 -15.24 -5.20 -7.76
N ALA A 627 -15.07 -5.76 -8.97
CA ALA A 627 -15.99 -6.75 -9.53
C ALA A 627 -15.87 -8.14 -8.88
N SER A 628 -14.72 -8.46 -8.27
CA SER A 628 -14.44 -9.75 -7.63
C SER A 628 -14.61 -9.72 -6.11
N VAL A 629 -14.72 -8.53 -5.52
CA VAL A 629 -14.88 -8.34 -4.08
C VAL A 629 -16.36 -8.49 -3.69
N GLY A 630 -16.63 -9.41 -2.76
CA GLY A 630 -17.94 -9.61 -2.14
C GLY A 630 -18.33 -8.52 -1.16
N GLU A 631 -19.38 -8.78 -0.37
CA GLU A 631 -19.89 -7.81 0.61
C GLU A 631 -18.88 -7.55 1.74
N ASN A 632 -18.75 -6.27 2.12
CA ASN A 632 -18.01 -5.87 3.31
C ASN A 632 -19.01 -5.54 4.43
N ARG A 633 -18.86 -6.17 5.60
CA ARG A 633 -19.75 -6.00 6.75
C ARG A 633 -19.82 -4.57 7.30
N PHE A 634 -18.73 -3.80 7.17
CA PHE A 634 -18.62 -2.43 7.63
C PHE A 634 -19.09 -1.41 6.59
N HIS A 635 -19.06 -1.80 5.31
CA HIS A 635 -19.52 -1.00 4.20
C HIS A 635 -20.61 -1.77 3.46
N LYS A 636 -21.81 -1.80 4.06
CA LYS A 636 -23.01 -2.23 3.35
C LYS A 636 -23.18 -1.31 2.14
N GLN A 637 -22.86 -1.88 1.00
CA GLN A 637 -22.97 -1.37 -0.36
C GLN A 637 -23.67 0.00 -0.54
N ILE A 638 -22.87 0.98 -0.97
CA ILE A 638 -23.29 2.20 -1.70
C ILE A 638 -23.78 1.79 -3.12
N THR A 639 -24.64 0.78 -3.22
CA THR A 639 -25.07 0.20 -4.50
C THR A 639 -26.26 0.92 -5.11
N GLU A 640 -26.84 1.89 -4.42
CA GLU A 640 -27.85 2.79 -4.99
C GLU A 640 -27.23 4.04 -5.65
N GLY A 641 -25.94 4.33 -5.43
CA GLY A 641 -25.31 5.58 -5.90
C GLY A 641 -24.69 5.55 -7.31
N VAL A 642 -24.50 4.37 -7.92
CA VAL A 642 -23.77 4.23 -9.20
C VAL A 642 -24.66 3.75 -10.36
N LYS A 643 -25.94 3.45 -10.11
CA LYS A 643 -26.90 3.02 -11.15
C LYS A 643 -27.78 4.14 -11.75
N SER A 644 -27.67 5.39 -11.32
CA SER A 644 -28.48 6.51 -11.87
C SER A 644 -27.80 7.30 -12.99
N TYR A 645 -27.24 6.60 -14.00
CA TYR A 645 -26.93 7.22 -15.29
C TYR A 645 -27.18 6.22 -16.43
N LYS A 646 -28.40 5.71 -16.50
CA LYS A 646 -28.99 5.27 -17.77
C LYS A 646 -30.21 6.14 -18.03
N ALA A 647 -30.23 6.76 -19.20
CA ALA A 647 -31.28 7.63 -19.69
C ALA A 647 -32.65 6.98 -19.49
N ALA A 648 -33.59 7.73 -18.92
CA ALA A 648 -34.99 7.35 -18.91
C ALA A 648 -35.49 7.29 -20.37
N PRO A 649 -36.12 6.20 -20.81
CA PRO A 649 -37.02 6.28 -21.96
C PRO A 649 -38.25 7.09 -21.50
N THR A 650 -38.50 8.19 -22.19
CA THR A 650 -39.77 8.92 -22.15
C THR A 650 -40.91 7.94 -22.44
N THR A 651 -41.77 7.73 -21.45
CA THR A 651 -43.07 7.07 -21.65
C THR A 651 -44.10 8.14 -21.95
N ASP A 652 -44.87 7.86 -23.00
CA ASP A 652 -45.93 8.71 -23.53
C ASP A 652 -46.98 9.05 -22.48
N THR A 653 -47.39 10.31 -22.53
CA THR A 653 -48.61 10.85 -21.92
C THR A 653 -49.84 10.23 -22.57
N GLU A 654 -50.68 9.57 -21.77
CA GLU A 654 -52.12 9.53 -22.01
C GLU A 654 -52.87 9.86 -20.72
N ALA A 655 -53.58 10.98 -20.78
CA ALA A 655 -54.69 11.33 -19.91
C ALA A 655 -55.80 11.85 -20.83
N THR A 656 -56.60 10.94 -21.40
CA THR A 656 -58.08 10.96 -21.54
C THR A 656 -58.52 9.88 -22.51
#